data_AF-A0A1F2U8W8-F1
#
_entry.id   AF-A0A1F2U8W8-F1
#
_cell.length_a   1.000
_cell.length_b   1.000
_cell.length_c   1.000
_cell.angle_alpha   90.00
_cell.angle_beta   90.00
_cell.angle_gamma   90.00
#
_symmetry.space_group_name_H-M   'P 1'
#
loop_
_entity.id
_entity.type
_entity.pdbx_description
1 polymer ?
#
loop_
_entity_poly.entity_id
_entity_poly.type
_entity_poly.pdbx_seq_one_letter_code
_entity_poly.pdbx_strand_id
1 'polypeptide(L)'
;NFPPTEFLDLSFFDVCAFNVYLHRESELRAYLARLQHIAGHRPLVLAEAGADSIREGADGQAALTAMQIRAAFAEGAAGAVAFAWTDEWWRGGDPVEDWAFGLVDAARRPKPAAAAARSAFADAPFPPGARREWPKVSVVVCAYDAADTLEDCLASLERLTYPDYEVIVVNDGSRDRTSAIAHAHARVRVIDVQNGGLSAARNVGLKDARGTIVAYTDADTRVDPDWLTYLVQPFLASDVVGSGGPNVVPADDPPMAQSIARAPGSPTHVLLDDRIAEHVPGCNMAFRKDALVEIGGFNPIYLRAGDDVDVCWRLQARGWKIGFAAAALVWHHHRSSVKAYWHQQVGYGEGERWLMAHHPEKFLDGRMLWHGRIYSPLPFVRSLWGAKINAGVWGTAAFPSVYRTDVHPFAFLPHSVKWQAISFVLTLVGLAVAATSGHEWAAALLLGSGGVGLSATIAKNVAYALRSDVDSLAGNRLWYRTVVAYLHFIQPFARLTGQIRGVLSPPEVALPVAARRTTRGPRPSLGEAWRALLLLSGSVAEDRFWSDTWTSTEHVLAQLTLWLRRSRAVSVVEIDDGWSADRDVSVLVGRWAWLDLRALVEDHGAGRGLLRVSTHLRPTSLGIVSAVALAAALFAAAGAGVALRWPLAGAAAALLAVALTAITAWRTAQATALLHRAVDAVAAGLGMIAMKPGPARPPLVAPSMLRAYGLRSAVVFLVMILALGTGTFMLREAATAEVIGAQKGFAGDYGPAPVAWLDTPGGIDVASNGDVYFADSNNHVIRRIDRRDNTIATVAGNNAIGAGFSGDFGAATEAQLDTPDGVAVAPDGDLIVADSHNNRIRRVDWPTGVITTIAGSGDSDYDGDDKPALEAALNTPSAVAAAPNGDIYIADTLNYRVRMIDHATGFIHTIAGDGRPADDEPVGDGGPATDAHLNMPSDVEIAPNGDIYIADMHHQRVRKVDAGTRRITTVAGSGRWGRTGDGGRGTDASLAGPAGIAVVPDTAGRLTLYIADYYNGRVRAVGPDGIIRDIGSEGRLTFGAPTRVAYAPLRASLWIADSSLDRLVALPVRTETTSPQVRRPAPSPPAKVRN
;
A
#
# COMPACT_ATOMS: atom_id res chain seq x y z
N ASN A 1 13.08 -23.10 27.99
CA ASN A 1 14.46 -22.57 27.85
C ASN A 1 14.41 -21.06 27.79
N PHE A 2 15.16 -20.39 28.66
CA PHE A 2 15.48 -18.96 28.54
C PHE A 2 15.84 -18.65 27.08
N PRO A 3 15.47 -17.48 26.51
CA PRO A 3 16.03 -17.09 25.22
C PRO A 3 17.56 -17.17 25.35
N PRO A 4 18.25 -18.01 24.56
CA PRO A 4 19.70 -18.14 24.66
C PRO A 4 20.37 -16.75 24.56
N THR A 5 21.45 -16.58 25.32
CA THR A 5 22.25 -15.34 25.37
C THR A 5 22.82 -14.95 23.99
N GLU A 6 22.77 -15.86 23.01
CA GLU A 6 23.10 -15.65 21.60
C GLU A 6 22.36 -14.46 20.94
N PHE A 7 21.24 -13.99 21.51
CA PHE A 7 20.48 -12.86 20.97
C PHE A 7 20.91 -11.48 21.49
N LEU A 8 21.87 -11.44 22.42
CA LEU A 8 22.43 -10.19 22.94
C LEU A 8 23.49 -9.66 21.96
N ASP A 9 23.24 -8.49 21.39
CA ASP A 9 24.20 -7.79 20.53
C ASP A 9 25.21 -7.05 21.42
N LEU A 10 26.30 -7.75 21.75
CA LEU A 10 27.38 -7.26 22.60
C LEU A 10 28.55 -6.86 21.71
N SER A 11 28.32 -5.83 20.89
CA SER A 11 29.25 -5.33 19.86
C SER A 11 30.55 -4.75 20.42
N PHE A 12 30.66 -4.61 21.74
CA PHE A 12 31.84 -4.08 22.42
C PHE A 12 32.85 -5.16 22.84
N PHE A 13 32.57 -6.44 22.61
CA PHE A 13 33.49 -7.53 22.93
C PHE A 13 34.43 -7.87 21.76
N ASP A 14 35.70 -8.06 22.08
CA ASP A 14 36.75 -8.50 21.15
C ASP A 14 36.77 -10.02 20.92
N VAL A 15 36.27 -10.81 21.90
CA VAL A 15 36.23 -12.28 21.86
C VAL A 15 34.84 -12.75 22.27
N CYS A 16 34.31 -13.74 21.56
CA CYS A 16 33.03 -14.38 21.85
C CYS A 16 33.27 -15.73 22.53
N ALA A 17 32.81 -15.88 23.78
CA ALA A 17 32.98 -17.09 24.56
C ALA A 17 31.60 -17.65 24.95
N PHE A 18 31.34 -18.92 24.63
CA PHE A 18 30.06 -19.58 24.90
C PHE A 18 30.25 -20.88 25.67
N ASN A 19 29.41 -21.09 26.68
CA ASN A 19 29.32 -22.33 27.42
C ASN A 19 28.36 -23.27 26.66
N VAL A 20 28.84 -24.44 26.22
CA VAL A 20 28.06 -25.37 25.40
C VAL A 20 28.15 -26.78 25.96
N TYR A 21 27.01 -27.30 26.40
CA TYR A 21 26.89 -28.61 27.05
C TYR A 21 26.12 -29.61 26.18
N LEU A 22 26.67 -29.92 25.01
CA LEU A 22 26.07 -30.88 24.06
C LEU A 22 26.89 -32.17 24.03
N HIS A 23 26.22 -33.31 24.22
CA HIS A 23 26.87 -34.63 24.28
C HIS A 23 26.92 -35.32 22.90
N ARG A 24 26.08 -34.89 21.95
CA ARG A 24 26.08 -35.44 20.59
C ARG A 24 26.93 -34.57 19.67
N GLU A 25 27.92 -35.19 19.01
CA GLU A 25 28.87 -34.46 18.15
C GLU A 25 28.20 -33.73 16.99
N SER A 26 27.19 -34.33 16.35
CA SER A 26 26.46 -33.69 15.25
C SER A 26 25.72 -32.43 15.68
N GLU A 27 25.10 -32.45 16.86
CA GLU A 27 24.40 -31.29 17.44
C GLU A 27 25.39 -30.21 17.87
N LEU A 28 26.50 -30.61 18.51
CA LEU A 28 27.57 -29.69 18.90
C LEU A 28 28.17 -28.97 17.70
N ARG A 29 28.53 -29.70 16.64
CA ARG A 29 29.12 -29.12 15.43
C ARG A 29 28.17 -28.17 14.72
N ALA A 30 26.89 -28.54 14.62
CA ALA A 30 25.86 -27.66 14.06
C ALA A 30 25.73 -26.37 14.89
N TYR A 31 25.77 -26.48 16.22
CA TYR A 31 25.69 -25.31 17.10
C TYR A 31 26.96 -24.46 17.06
N LEU A 32 28.15 -25.05 16.99
CA LEU A 32 29.41 -24.32 16.82
C LEU A 32 29.45 -23.55 15.50
N ALA A 33 28.98 -24.14 14.40
CA ALA A 33 28.87 -23.45 13.12
C ALA A 33 27.96 -22.21 13.23
N ARG A 34 26.83 -22.32 13.93
CA ARG A 34 25.95 -21.18 14.25
C ARG A 34 26.65 -20.12 15.11
N LEU A 35 27.37 -20.53 16.16
CA LEU A 35 28.10 -19.61 17.02
C LEU A 35 29.19 -18.85 16.25
N GLN A 36 29.81 -19.45 15.23
CA GLN A 36 30.73 -18.75 14.33
C GLN A 36 30.04 -17.62 13.57
N HIS A 37 28.83 -17.86 13.06
CA HIS A 37 28.04 -16.80 12.40
C HIS A 37 27.68 -15.66 13.36
N ILE A 38 27.40 -15.98 14.62
CA ILE A 38 27.11 -14.98 15.67
C ILE A 38 28.37 -14.19 16.05
N ALA A 39 29.51 -14.88 16.19
CA ALA A 39 30.80 -14.25 16.45
C ALA A 39 31.22 -13.33 15.30
N GLY A 40 30.84 -13.67 14.06
CA GLY A 40 31.15 -12.93 12.86
C GLY A 40 32.63 -13.07 12.52
N HIS A 41 33.37 -11.98 12.56
CA HIS A 41 34.83 -11.99 12.36
C HIS A 41 35.61 -12.00 13.69
N ARG A 42 34.91 -12.10 14.83
CA ARG A 42 35.55 -12.15 16.15
C ARG A 42 35.96 -13.57 16.49
N PRO A 43 37.07 -13.77 17.22
CA PRO A 43 37.45 -15.09 17.73
C PRO A 43 36.33 -15.73 18.57
N LEU A 44 35.94 -16.95 18.22
CA LEU A 44 35.04 -17.80 18.98
C LEU A 44 35.82 -18.72 19.91
N VAL A 45 35.43 -18.81 21.18
CA VAL A 45 35.99 -19.73 22.17
C VAL A 45 34.89 -20.60 22.76
N LEU A 46 35.08 -21.92 22.73
CA LEU A 46 34.27 -22.84 23.53
C LEU A 46 34.71 -22.73 25.00
N ALA A 47 33.95 -21.99 25.79
CA ALA A 47 34.34 -21.60 27.13
C ALA A 47 34.31 -22.74 28.15
N GLU A 48 33.51 -23.78 27.89
CA GLU A 48 33.35 -24.92 28.77
C GLU A 48 33.23 -26.20 27.93
N ALA A 49 34.29 -27.00 27.92
CA ALA A 49 34.33 -28.35 27.37
C ALA A 49 34.54 -29.34 28.52
N GLY A 50 33.61 -30.26 28.71
CA GLY A 50 33.62 -31.26 29.75
C GLY A 50 32.24 -31.87 29.98
N ALA A 51 32.24 -33.01 30.65
CA ALA A 51 31.04 -33.67 31.13
C ALA A 51 31.24 -34.17 32.56
N ASP A 52 30.15 -34.46 33.25
CA ASP A 52 30.17 -34.99 34.61
C ASP A 52 30.41 -36.50 34.62
N SER A 53 31.40 -36.94 35.39
CA SER A 53 31.72 -38.37 35.50
C SER A 53 30.78 -39.17 36.39
N ILE A 54 29.95 -38.54 37.23
CA ILE A 54 28.92 -39.26 38.01
C ILE A 54 27.87 -39.85 37.07
N ARG A 55 27.44 -39.08 36.06
CA ARG A 55 26.40 -39.49 35.09
C ARG A 55 26.98 -40.25 33.88
N GLU A 56 28.13 -39.82 33.36
CA GLU A 56 28.70 -40.37 32.12
C GLU A 56 29.75 -41.48 32.36
N GLY A 57 30.19 -41.66 33.61
CA GLY A 57 31.36 -42.46 33.93
C GLY A 57 32.68 -41.79 33.51
N ALA A 58 33.81 -42.32 34.00
CA ALA A 58 35.13 -41.75 33.73
C ALA A 58 35.54 -41.80 32.25
N ASP A 59 35.20 -42.90 31.56
CA ASP A 59 35.49 -43.08 30.13
C ASP A 59 34.54 -42.24 29.25
N GLY A 60 33.26 -42.15 29.62
CA GLY A 60 32.29 -41.29 28.94
C GLY A 60 32.67 -39.81 29.04
N GLN A 61 33.07 -39.36 30.24
CA GLN A 61 33.64 -38.02 30.44
C GLN A 61 34.84 -37.78 29.52
N ALA A 62 35.77 -38.72 29.44
CA ALA A 62 36.97 -38.58 28.62
C ALA A 62 36.67 -38.48 27.12
N ALA A 63 35.76 -39.34 26.63
CA ALA A 63 35.32 -39.34 25.25
C ALA A 63 34.61 -38.03 24.87
N LEU A 64 33.68 -37.57 25.71
CA LEU A 64 32.92 -36.33 25.49
C LEU A 64 33.82 -35.09 25.52
N THR A 65 34.71 -34.98 26.52
CA THR A 65 35.63 -33.83 26.66
C THR A 65 36.54 -33.72 25.43
N ALA A 66 37.13 -34.83 24.99
CA ALA A 66 38.00 -34.83 23.82
C ALA A 66 37.22 -34.57 22.51
N MET A 67 35.99 -35.10 22.39
CA MET A 67 35.09 -34.81 21.26
C MET A 67 34.77 -33.32 21.18
N GLN A 68 34.40 -32.69 22.31
CA GLN A 68 34.05 -31.27 22.36
C GLN A 68 35.23 -30.37 21.97
N ILE A 69 36.43 -30.64 22.48
CA ILE A 69 37.65 -29.90 22.13
C ILE A 69 37.96 -30.04 20.63
N ARG A 70 37.96 -31.28 20.09
CA ARG A 70 38.22 -31.52 18.67
C ARG A 70 37.18 -30.85 17.76
N ALA A 71 35.90 -30.93 18.14
CA ALA A 71 34.81 -30.29 17.39
C ALA A 71 34.96 -28.77 17.37
N ALA A 72 35.32 -28.14 18.49
CA ALA A 72 35.55 -26.70 18.56
C ALA A 72 36.58 -26.24 17.52
N PHE A 73 37.77 -26.86 17.50
CA PHE A 73 38.81 -26.48 16.54
C PHE A 73 38.46 -26.88 15.10
N ALA A 74 37.83 -28.02 14.88
CA ALA A 74 37.45 -28.46 13.53
C ALA A 74 36.38 -27.55 12.88
N GLU A 75 35.54 -26.89 13.70
CA GLU A 75 34.60 -25.85 13.27
C GLU A 75 35.22 -24.43 13.30
N GLY A 76 36.54 -24.35 13.55
CA GLY A 76 37.35 -23.12 13.45
C GLY A 76 37.30 -22.20 14.65
N ALA A 77 36.90 -22.69 15.83
CA ALA A 77 37.01 -21.91 17.06
C ALA A 77 38.49 -21.57 17.32
N ALA A 78 38.73 -20.35 17.80
CA ALA A 78 40.07 -19.89 18.18
C ALA A 78 40.62 -20.64 19.40
N GLY A 79 39.75 -21.22 20.22
CA GLY A 79 40.15 -22.03 21.36
C GLY A 79 38.99 -22.78 22.03
N ALA A 80 39.35 -23.65 22.95
CA ALA A 80 38.44 -24.33 23.86
C ALA A 80 39.05 -24.35 25.27
N VAL A 81 38.21 -24.35 26.30
CA VAL A 81 38.62 -24.42 27.70
C VAL A 81 38.04 -25.70 28.31
N ALA A 82 38.90 -26.56 28.85
CA ALA A 82 38.45 -27.70 29.64
C ALA A 82 37.88 -27.21 30.97
N PHE A 83 36.58 -27.40 31.20
CA PHE A 83 35.81 -26.63 32.19
C PHE A 83 36.33 -26.75 33.62
N ALA A 84 36.72 -27.95 34.08
CA ALA A 84 37.14 -28.10 35.46
C ALA A 84 38.40 -28.93 35.61
N TRP A 85 39.35 -28.38 36.37
CA TRP A 85 40.56 -29.11 36.74
C TRP A 85 40.24 -30.23 37.73
N THR A 86 39.44 -29.99 38.77
CA THR A 86 39.22 -30.90 39.91
C THR A 86 37.74 -31.20 40.14
N ASP A 87 37.43 -32.35 40.74
CA ASP A 87 36.07 -32.71 41.24
C ASP A 87 35.73 -32.02 42.58
N GLU A 88 36.62 -31.18 43.09
CA GLU A 88 36.42 -30.42 44.32
C GLU A 88 35.67 -29.10 44.03
N TRP A 89 34.41 -29.03 44.46
CA TRP A 89 33.54 -27.88 44.22
C TRP A 89 32.91 -27.36 45.52
N TRP A 90 32.75 -26.05 45.63
CA TRP A 90 32.18 -25.38 46.79
C TRP A 90 31.16 -24.33 46.38
N ARG A 91 30.04 -24.23 47.12
CA ARG A 91 29.04 -23.17 46.96
C ARG A 91 28.62 -22.65 48.33
N GLY A 92 28.86 -21.37 48.58
CA GLY A 92 28.46 -20.74 49.85
C GLY A 92 29.19 -21.26 51.08
N GLY A 93 30.35 -21.92 50.91
CA GLY A 93 31.11 -22.55 52.00
C GLY A 93 30.83 -24.04 52.20
N ASP A 94 29.89 -24.62 51.45
CA ASP A 94 29.56 -26.05 51.49
C ASP A 94 30.08 -26.80 50.25
N PRO A 95 30.53 -28.07 50.39
CA PRO A 95 30.95 -28.87 49.26
C PRO A 95 29.77 -29.26 48.36
N VAL A 96 30.00 -29.28 47.04
CA VAL A 96 29.03 -29.74 46.04
C VAL A 96 29.37 -31.17 45.64
N GLU A 97 28.57 -32.14 46.08
CA GLU A 97 28.85 -33.57 45.90
C GLU A 97 28.20 -34.18 44.63
N ASP A 98 27.27 -33.48 44.00
CA ASP A 98 26.52 -33.99 42.83
C ASP A 98 27.23 -33.70 41.48
N TRP A 99 28.42 -33.08 41.51
CA TRP A 99 29.18 -32.65 40.32
C TRP A 99 30.62 -33.19 40.35
N ALA A 100 31.03 -33.88 39.28
CA ALA A 100 32.37 -34.42 39.11
C ALA A 100 32.89 -34.19 37.66
N PHE A 101 33.09 -32.92 37.30
CA PHE A 101 33.59 -32.48 35.99
C PHE A 101 35.11 -32.44 35.86
N GLY A 102 35.84 -32.65 36.95
CA GLY A 102 37.29 -32.51 37.04
C GLY A 102 38.03 -33.43 36.08
N LEU A 103 39.13 -32.92 35.51
CA LEU A 103 40.17 -33.72 34.86
C LEU A 103 40.96 -34.56 35.87
N VAL A 104 41.00 -34.13 37.13
CA VAL A 104 41.49 -34.87 38.28
C VAL A 104 40.36 -35.05 39.30
N ASP A 105 40.43 -36.11 40.10
CA ASP A 105 39.47 -36.33 41.19
C ASP A 105 39.69 -35.36 42.37
N ALA A 106 38.83 -35.43 43.39
CA ALA A 106 38.94 -34.59 44.59
C ALA A 106 40.29 -34.71 45.32
N ALA A 107 40.98 -35.85 45.16
CA ALA A 107 42.32 -36.09 45.71
C ALA A 107 43.46 -35.68 44.74
N ARG A 108 43.13 -35.00 43.64
CA ARG A 108 44.04 -34.55 42.57
C ARG A 108 44.73 -35.67 41.79
N ARG A 109 44.13 -36.86 41.74
CA ARG A 109 44.61 -37.96 40.90
C ARG A 109 44.05 -37.82 39.48
N PRO A 110 44.87 -37.95 38.42
CA PRO A 110 44.41 -37.83 37.04
C PRO A 110 43.32 -38.84 36.67
N LYS A 111 42.24 -38.34 36.06
CA LYS A 111 41.19 -39.16 35.44
C LYS A 111 41.52 -39.39 33.96
N PRO A 112 40.91 -40.38 33.28
CA PRO A 112 41.09 -40.58 31.84
C PRO A 112 40.85 -39.31 31.00
N ALA A 113 39.94 -38.46 31.46
CA ALA A 113 39.65 -37.17 30.84
C ALA A 113 40.87 -36.23 30.73
N ALA A 114 41.78 -36.23 31.71
CA ALA A 114 43.01 -35.42 31.64
C ALA A 114 43.91 -35.82 30.46
N ALA A 115 44.09 -37.12 30.25
CA ALA A 115 44.88 -37.64 29.14
C ALA A 115 44.20 -37.36 27.79
N ALA A 116 42.87 -37.56 27.73
CA ALA A 116 42.08 -37.31 26.54
C ALA A 116 42.08 -35.83 26.13
N ALA A 117 41.92 -34.91 27.08
CA ALA A 117 42.00 -33.47 26.84
C ALA A 117 43.40 -33.05 26.36
N ARG A 118 44.47 -33.55 27.01
CA ARG A 118 45.85 -33.28 26.59
C ARG A 118 46.11 -33.72 25.16
N SER A 119 45.66 -34.92 24.77
CA SER A 119 45.78 -35.41 23.40
C SER A 119 45.00 -34.53 22.42
N ALA A 120 43.75 -34.19 22.74
CA ALA A 120 42.90 -33.38 21.89
C ALA A 120 43.48 -31.98 21.62
N PHE A 121 44.10 -31.33 22.61
CA PHE A 121 44.80 -30.05 22.42
C PHE A 121 46.10 -30.20 21.62
N ALA A 122 46.86 -31.28 21.82
CA ALA A 122 48.08 -31.54 21.06
C ALA A 122 47.80 -31.78 19.56
N ASP A 123 46.63 -32.37 19.25
CA ASP A 123 46.18 -32.65 17.89
C ASP A 123 45.43 -31.48 17.24
N ALA A 124 45.21 -30.37 17.95
CA ALA A 124 44.48 -29.21 17.42
C ALA A 124 45.32 -28.40 16.40
N PRO A 125 44.71 -27.76 15.39
CA PRO A 125 43.28 -27.81 15.07
C PRO A 125 42.86 -29.10 14.35
N PHE A 126 43.81 -29.80 13.71
CA PHE A 126 43.59 -31.08 13.04
C PHE A 126 44.77 -32.03 13.26
N PRO A 127 44.50 -33.33 13.54
CA PRO A 127 45.54 -34.31 13.84
C PRO A 127 46.50 -34.48 12.65
N PRO A 128 47.82 -34.58 12.87
CA PRO A 128 48.81 -34.67 11.80
C PRO A 128 48.58 -35.82 10.80
N GLY A 129 48.02 -36.94 11.28
CA GLY A 129 47.71 -38.10 10.44
C GLY A 129 46.62 -37.84 9.41
N ALA A 130 45.56 -37.10 9.78
CA ALA A 130 44.44 -36.79 8.88
C ALA A 130 44.87 -35.87 7.72
N ARG A 131 45.88 -35.03 7.92
CA ARG A 131 46.37 -34.09 6.89
C ARG A 131 47.03 -34.77 5.69
N ARG A 132 47.46 -36.03 5.84
CA ARG A 132 48.11 -36.80 4.76
C ARG A 132 47.13 -37.30 3.70
N GLU A 133 45.85 -37.40 4.06
CA GLU A 133 44.77 -37.86 3.19
C GLU A 133 44.05 -36.70 2.50
N TRP A 134 44.46 -35.47 2.77
CA TRP A 134 43.83 -34.28 2.20
C TRP A 134 44.13 -34.13 0.70
N PRO A 135 43.12 -33.71 -0.10
CA PRO A 135 43.27 -33.58 -1.54
C PRO A 135 44.24 -32.46 -1.93
N LYS A 136 44.95 -32.64 -3.03
CA LYS A 136 45.73 -31.56 -3.63
C LYS A 136 44.82 -30.42 -4.06
N VAL A 137 45.21 -29.18 -3.74
CA VAL A 137 44.47 -27.97 -4.14
C VAL A 137 45.27 -27.10 -5.11
N SER A 138 44.64 -26.65 -6.19
CA SER A 138 45.19 -25.58 -7.04
C SER A 138 44.55 -24.26 -6.67
N VAL A 139 45.34 -23.30 -6.19
CA VAL A 139 44.89 -21.93 -5.92
C VAL A 139 45.11 -21.09 -7.18
N VAL A 140 44.03 -20.57 -7.76
CA VAL A 140 44.05 -19.75 -8.97
C VAL A 140 43.81 -18.30 -8.60
N VAL A 141 44.75 -17.43 -8.98
CA VAL A 141 44.67 -15.98 -8.83
C VAL A 141 44.57 -15.34 -10.21
N CYS A 142 43.48 -14.66 -10.50
CA CYS A 142 43.31 -13.92 -11.75
C CYS A 142 43.67 -12.45 -11.52
N ALA A 143 44.62 -11.92 -12.29
CA ALA A 143 45.15 -10.58 -12.10
C ALA A 143 45.06 -9.74 -13.39
N TYR A 144 44.56 -8.51 -13.26
CA TYR A 144 44.55 -7.50 -14.32
C TYR A 144 44.78 -6.11 -13.71
N ASP A 145 45.87 -5.45 -14.08
CA ASP A 145 46.27 -4.13 -13.56
C ASP A 145 46.21 -4.07 -12.00
N ALA A 146 46.84 -5.04 -11.33
CA ALA A 146 46.78 -5.30 -9.89
C ALA A 146 48.14 -5.10 -9.16
N ALA A 147 49.03 -4.27 -9.70
CA ALA A 147 50.39 -4.11 -9.15
C ALA A 147 50.41 -3.58 -7.70
N ASP A 148 49.34 -2.92 -7.25
CA ASP A 148 49.27 -2.33 -5.91
C ASP A 148 48.95 -3.36 -4.80
N THR A 149 48.38 -4.52 -5.14
CA THR A 149 47.89 -5.50 -4.16
C THR A 149 48.43 -6.92 -4.35
N LEU A 150 48.89 -7.27 -5.55
CA LEU A 150 49.30 -8.64 -5.87
C LEU A 150 50.45 -9.16 -4.99
N GLU A 151 51.40 -8.30 -4.60
CA GLU A 151 52.52 -8.69 -3.73
C GLU A 151 52.04 -9.25 -2.38
N ASP A 152 51.13 -8.54 -1.69
CA ASP A 152 50.60 -8.98 -0.40
C ASP A 152 49.78 -10.29 -0.54
N CYS A 153 49.03 -10.40 -1.65
CA CYS A 153 48.30 -11.61 -2.00
C CYS A 153 49.23 -12.82 -2.10
N LEU A 154 50.26 -12.76 -2.94
CA LEU A 154 51.20 -13.86 -3.15
C LEU A 154 52.01 -14.16 -1.89
N ALA A 155 52.44 -13.14 -1.16
CA ALA A 155 53.14 -13.32 0.11
C ALA A 155 52.26 -14.01 1.18
N SER A 156 50.95 -13.80 1.18
CA SER A 156 50.03 -14.52 2.06
C SER A 156 49.83 -15.98 1.63
N LEU A 157 49.74 -16.25 0.32
CA LEU A 157 49.61 -17.61 -0.23
C LEU A 157 50.85 -18.48 -0.01
N GLU A 158 52.05 -17.90 0.02
CA GLU A 158 53.28 -18.62 0.36
C GLU A 158 53.38 -19.02 1.85
N ARG A 159 52.52 -18.44 2.71
CA ARG A 159 52.47 -18.72 4.16
C ARG A 159 51.42 -19.75 4.56
N LEU A 160 50.71 -20.34 3.60
CA LEU A 160 49.69 -21.34 3.89
C LEU A 160 50.30 -22.59 4.55
N THR A 161 49.60 -23.13 5.55
CA THR A 161 50.00 -24.33 6.30
C THR A 161 49.49 -25.63 5.66
N TYR A 162 48.76 -25.51 4.56
CA TYR A 162 48.16 -26.65 3.85
C TYR A 162 49.25 -27.51 3.19
N PRO A 163 49.21 -28.85 3.34
CA PRO A 163 50.35 -29.70 3.02
C PRO A 163 50.61 -29.90 1.52
N ASP A 164 49.58 -29.94 0.67
CA ASP A 164 49.72 -30.16 -0.77
C ASP A 164 48.88 -29.19 -1.60
N TYR A 165 49.50 -28.07 -2.00
CA TYR A 165 48.87 -27.08 -2.87
C TYR A 165 49.85 -26.51 -3.90
N GLU A 166 49.29 -25.87 -4.92
CA GLU A 166 50.03 -25.05 -5.88
C GLU A 166 49.34 -23.71 -6.09
N VAL A 167 50.08 -22.70 -6.51
CA VAL A 167 49.55 -21.37 -6.83
C VAL A 167 49.74 -21.08 -8.32
N ILE A 168 48.65 -20.74 -9.00
CA ILE A 168 48.61 -20.40 -10.42
C ILE A 168 48.12 -18.96 -10.55
N VAL A 169 48.97 -18.06 -11.03
CA VAL A 169 48.59 -16.69 -11.37
C VAL A 169 48.32 -16.60 -12.86
N VAL A 170 47.09 -16.22 -13.22
CA VAL A 170 46.73 -15.91 -14.60
C VAL A 170 46.73 -14.39 -14.76
N ASN A 171 47.75 -13.87 -15.47
CA ASN A 171 47.83 -12.46 -15.80
C ASN A 171 47.04 -12.18 -17.08
N ASP A 172 45.89 -11.53 -16.95
CA ASP A 172 44.91 -11.25 -18.03
C ASP A 172 45.31 -10.02 -18.87
N GLY A 173 46.56 -9.96 -19.30
CA GLY A 173 47.08 -8.90 -20.16
C GLY A 173 47.25 -7.54 -19.46
N SER A 174 47.73 -7.54 -18.21
CA SER A 174 48.02 -6.31 -17.45
C SER A 174 49.00 -5.39 -18.17
N ARG A 175 48.81 -4.08 -18.00
CA ARG A 175 49.62 -3.00 -18.61
C ARG A 175 50.57 -2.34 -17.62
N ASP A 176 50.42 -2.65 -16.35
CA ASP A 176 51.27 -2.18 -15.25
C ASP A 176 52.34 -3.23 -14.87
N ARG A 177 52.89 -3.13 -13.65
CA ARG A 177 53.93 -4.04 -13.15
C ARG A 177 53.41 -5.40 -12.66
N THR A 178 52.13 -5.73 -12.82
CA THR A 178 51.53 -6.97 -12.31
C THR A 178 52.27 -8.23 -12.77
N SER A 179 52.59 -8.33 -14.06
CA SER A 179 53.32 -9.49 -14.62
C SER A 179 54.71 -9.63 -13.98
N ALA A 180 55.44 -8.53 -13.85
CA ALA A 180 56.77 -8.52 -13.26
C ALA A 180 56.76 -8.95 -11.79
N ILE A 181 55.74 -8.53 -11.02
CA ILE A 181 55.54 -8.95 -9.63
C ILE A 181 55.25 -10.46 -9.58
N ALA A 182 54.32 -10.95 -10.39
CA ALA A 182 53.96 -12.37 -10.41
C ALA A 182 55.18 -13.28 -10.69
N HIS A 183 56.01 -12.93 -11.68
CA HIS A 183 57.20 -13.69 -12.05
C HIS A 183 58.35 -13.63 -11.03
N ALA A 184 58.32 -12.67 -10.10
CA ALA A 184 59.31 -12.58 -9.03
C ALA A 184 59.13 -13.69 -7.96
N HIS A 185 57.93 -14.27 -7.86
CA HIS A 185 57.62 -15.32 -6.88
C HIS A 185 57.95 -16.71 -7.41
N ALA A 186 59.04 -17.30 -6.91
CA ALA A 186 59.54 -18.61 -7.37
C ALA A 186 58.59 -19.79 -7.10
N ARG A 187 57.67 -19.66 -6.14
CA ARG A 187 56.68 -20.70 -5.78
C ARG A 187 55.37 -20.61 -6.54
N VAL A 188 55.24 -19.62 -7.43
CA VAL A 188 54.02 -19.32 -8.16
C VAL A 188 54.21 -19.67 -9.63
N ARG A 189 53.22 -20.33 -10.23
CA ARG A 189 53.19 -20.58 -11.67
C ARG A 189 52.42 -19.46 -12.36
N VAL A 190 53.08 -18.70 -13.23
CA VAL A 190 52.47 -17.57 -13.93
C VAL A 190 52.08 -17.96 -15.36
N ILE A 191 50.90 -17.53 -15.79
CA ILE A 191 50.38 -17.70 -17.14
C ILE A 191 49.96 -16.32 -17.66
N ASP A 192 50.73 -15.77 -18.59
CA ASP A 192 50.39 -14.52 -19.28
C ASP A 192 49.49 -14.81 -20.49
N VAL A 193 48.32 -14.16 -20.52
CA VAL A 193 47.36 -14.25 -21.64
C VAL A 193 47.00 -12.87 -22.15
N GLN A 194 46.44 -12.81 -23.36
CA GLN A 194 45.82 -11.58 -23.86
C GLN A 194 44.53 -11.31 -23.07
N ASN A 195 44.24 -10.04 -22.78
CA ASN A 195 43.05 -9.66 -22.00
C ASN A 195 41.76 -10.23 -22.62
N GLY A 196 41.15 -11.17 -21.90
CA GLY A 196 39.90 -11.83 -22.25
C GLY A 196 38.80 -11.67 -21.19
N GLY A 197 39.12 -11.06 -20.05
CA GLY A 197 38.21 -10.87 -18.94
C GLY A 197 38.32 -11.95 -17.86
N LEU A 198 37.72 -11.66 -16.69
CA LEU A 198 37.88 -12.44 -15.46
C LEU A 198 37.52 -13.92 -15.64
N SER A 199 36.36 -14.23 -16.22
CA SER A 199 35.93 -15.62 -16.40
C SER A 199 36.81 -16.41 -17.37
N ALA A 200 37.34 -15.75 -18.41
CA ALA A 200 38.28 -16.39 -19.34
C ALA A 200 39.59 -16.73 -18.60
N ALA A 201 40.12 -15.81 -17.80
CA ALA A 201 41.29 -16.05 -16.95
C ALA A 201 41.05 -17.19 -15.95
N ARG A 202 39.88 -17.23 -15.30
CA ARG A 202 39.51 -18.32 -14.36
C ARG A 202 39.49 -19.69 -15.04
N ASN A 203 39.05 -19.77 -16.30
CA ASN A 203 39.05 -21.00 -17.09
C ASN A 203 40.45 -21.42 -17.55
N VAL A 204 41.34 -20.46 -17.85
CA VAL A 204 42.76 -20.77 -18.12
C VAL A 204 43.39 -21.42 -16.89
N GLY A 205 43.15 -20.85 -15.69
CA GLY A 205 43.59 -21.44 -14.44
C GLY A 205 42.99 -22.83 -14.18
N LEU A 206 41.69 -23.02 -14.43
CA LEU A 206 41.02 -24.33 -14.31
C LEU A 206 41.66 -25.41 -15.18
N LYS A 207 41.99 -25.05 -16.42
CA LYS A 207 42.61 -25.97 -17.38
C LYS A 207 43.99 -26.42 -16.91
N ASP A 208 44.74 -25.52 -16.28
CA ASP A 208 46.11 -25.77 -15.85
C ASP A 208 46.22 -26.36 -14.44
N ALA A 209 45.18 -26.22 -13.61
CA ALA A 209 45.09 -26.77 -12.26
C ALA A 209 45.35 -28.29 -12.22
N ARG A 210 46.20 -28.76 -11.31
CA ARG A 210 46.50 -30.19 -11.08
C ARG A 210 45.80 -30.77 -9.85
N GLY A 211 45.27 -29.93 -8.98
CA GLY A 211 44.50 -30.32 -7.80
C GLY A 211 43.14 -30.93 -8.15
N THR A 212 42.66 -31.81 -7.29
CA THR A 212 41.27 -32.31 -7.36
C THR A 212 40.28 -31.27 -6.88
N ILE A 213 40.74 -30.29 -6.10
CA ILE A 213 40.01 -29.08 -5.72
C ILE A 213 40.71 -27.88 -6.36
N VAL A 214 39.91 -26.94 -6.87
CA VAL A 214 40.40 -25.66 -7.41
C VAL A 214 39.82 -24.54 -6.55
N ALA A 215 40.70 -23.81 -5.87
CA ALA A 215 40.35 -22.63 -5.09
C ALA A 215 40.62 -21.36 -5.93
N TYR A 216 39.76 -20.37 -5.82
CA TYR A 216 39.89 -19.07 -6.47
C TYR A 216 39.96 -17.98 -5.41
N THR A 217 40.92 -17.08 -5.58
CA THR A 217 41.04 -15.85 -4.81
C THR A 217 41.44 -14.71 -5.74
N ASP A 218 41.20 -13.47 -5.33
CA ASP A 218 41.47 -12.31 -6.16
C ASP A 218 42.84 -11.69 -5.83
N ALA A 219 43.47 -11.00 -6.78
CA ALA A 219 44.78 -10.35 -6.60
C ALA A 219 44.76 -9.21 -5.55
N ASP A 220 43.59 -8.81 -5.07
CA ASP A 220 43.36 -7.81 -4.02
C ASP A 220 42.97 -8.45 -2.67
N THR A 221 43.35 -9.70 -2.44
CA THR A 221 43.08 -10.43 -1.20
C THR A 221 44.36 -10.84 -0.48
N ARG A 222 44.32 -10.90 0.86
CA ARG A 222 45.28 -11.63 1.69
C ARG A 222 44.55 -12.73 2.47
N VAL A 223 45.17 -13.89 2.60
CA VAL A 223 44.60 -15.07 3.28
C VAL A 223 45.31 -15.34 4.60
N ASP A 224 44.59 -15.93 5.55
CA ASP A 224 45.20 -16.45 6.79
C ASP A 224 45.93 -17.78 6.52
N PRO A 225 46.96 -18.15 7.31
CA PRO A 225 47.74 -19.38 7.08
C PRO A 225 46.90 -20.67 7.00
N ASP A 226 45.78 -20.73 7.74
CA ASP A 226 44.88 -21.88 7.78
C ASP A 226 43.66 -21.74 6.84
N TRP A 227 43.60 -20.68 6.03
CA TRP A 227 42.47 -20.40 5.13
C TRP A 227 42.10 -21.61 4.27
N LEU A 228 43.08 -22.20 3.59
CA LEU A 228 42.87 -23.31 2.68
C LEU A 228 42.40 -24.57 3.42
N THR A 229 42.86 -24.76 4.66
CA THR A 229 42.44 -25.87 5.52
C THR A 229 40.93 -25.80 5.79
N TYR A 230 40.43 -24.66 6.22
CA TYR A 230 38.99 -24.48 6.48
C TYR A 230 38.17 -24.41 5.20
N LEU A 231 38.72 -23.86 4.12
CA LEU A 231 38.03 -23.83 2.82
C LEU A 231 37.82 -25.24 2.26
N VAL A 232 38.74 -26.17 2.54
CA VAL A 232 38.64 -27.57 2.10
C VAL A 232 37.77 -28.43 3.02
N GLN A 233 37.66 -28.08 4.31
CA GLN A 233 36.99 -28.88 5.32
C GLN A 233 35.56 -29.34 4.91
N PRO A 234 34.70 -28.49 4.30
CA PRO A 234 33.36 -28.92 3.89
C PRO A 234 33.36 -30.10 2.89
N PHE A 235 34.35 -30.18 2.00
CA PHE A 235 34.47 -31.29 1.04
C PHE A 235 34.85 -32.62 1.71
N LEU A 236 35.47 -32.56 2.89
CA LEU A 236 35.86 -33.73 3.67
C LEU A 236 34.70 -34.20 4.57
N ALA A 237 33.89 -33.25 5.07
CA ALA A 237 32.82 -33.52 6.02
C ALA A 237 31.46 -33.80 5.37
N SER A 238 31.26 -33.46 4.09
CA SER A 238 29.95 -33.50 3.43
C SER A 238 30.02 -33.71 1.91
N ASP A 239 28.86 -33.89 1.28
CA ASP A 239 28.66 -34.14 -0.15
C ASP A 239 28.71 -32.88 -1.03
N VAL A 240 29.32 -31.79 -0.55
CA VAL A 240 29.38 -30.52 -1.29
C VAL A 240 30.35 -30.59 -2.48
N VAL A 241 30.00 -29.84 -3.53
CA VAL A 241 30.82 -29.69 -4.75
C VAL A 241 31.48 -28.32 -4.84
N GLY A 242 31.06 -27.38 -4.00
CA GLY A 242 31.69 -26.08 -3.81
C GLY A 242 31.82 -25.75 -2.32
N SER A 243 32.68 -24.80 -2.01
CA SER A 243 32.93 -24.28 -0.66
C SER A 243 33.32 -22.81 -0.76
N GLY A 244 33.00 -22.00 0.24
CA GLY A 244 33.45 -20.62 0.33
C GLY A 244 33.38 -20.10 1.75
N GLY A 245 33.85 -18.88 1.97
CA GLY A 245 33.92 -18.28 3.29
C GLY A 245 33.65 -16.78 3.30
N PRO A 246 33.76 -16.15 4.47
CA PRO A 246 33.60 -14.71 4.63
C PRO A 246 34.78 -13.91 4.07
N ASN A 247 34.50 -12.66 3.71
CA ASN A 247 35.44 -11.69 3.20
C ASN A 247 35.40 -10.44 4.09
N VAL A 248 36.52 -10.15 4.75
CA VAL A 248 36.67 -9.12 5.77
C VAL A 248 37.44 -7.93 5.20
N VAL A 249 37.14 -6.74 5.68
CA VAL A 249 37.84 -5.52 5.26
C VAL A 249 39.13 -5.39 6.09
N PRO A 250 40.32 -5.28 5.47
CA PRO A 250 41.55 -4.95 6.16
C PRO A 250 41.38 -3.69 7.03
N ALA A 251 41.82 -3.72 8.30
CA ALA A 251 41.74 -2.54 9.18
C ALA A 251 42.68 -1.40 8.70
N ASP A 252 43.73 -1.77 7.98
CA ASP A 252 44.76 -0.93 7.39
C ASP A 252 44.36 -0.31 6.04
N ASP A 253 43.18 -0.63 5.50
CA ASP A 253 42.68 -0.02 4.27
C ASP A 253 42.51 1.51 4.40
N PRO A 254 42.78 2.28 3.32
CA PRO A 254 42.65 3.73 3.35
C PRO A 254 41.20 4.18 3.64
N PRO A 255 40.98 5.41 4.19
CA PRO A 255 39.65 5.87 4.59
C PRO A 255 38.55 5.75 3.52
N MET A 256 38.89 5.96 2.24
CA MET A 256 37.95 5.78 1.13
C MET A 256 37.59 4.31 0.89
N ALA A 257 38.55 3.39 0.99
CA ALA A 257 38.30 1.94 0.87
C ALA A 257 37.45 1.43 2.05
N GLN A 258 37.70 1.91 3.27
CA GLN A 258 36.85 1.65 4.44
C GLN A 258 35.39 2.12 4.21
N SER A 259 35.21 3.25 3.54
CA SER A 259 33.89 3.78 3.20
C SER A 259 33.20 2.96 2.11
N ILE A 260 33.94 2.56 1.07
CA ILE A 260 33.42 1.75 -0.04
C ILE A 260 33.02 0.35 0.43
N ALA A 261 33.77 -0.26 1.35
CA ALA A 261 33.41 -1.54 1.91
C ALA A 261 32.08 -1.52 2.68
N ARG A 262 31.71 -0.34 3.20
CA ARG A 262 30.45 -0.06 3.89
C ARG A 262 29.33 0.44 2.98
N ALA A 263 29.62 0.60 1.69
CA ALA A 263 28.69 1.01 0.64
C ALA A 263 28.03 -0.23 -0.02
N PRO A 264 26.93 -0.06 -0.76
CA PRO A 264 26.22 -1.19 -1.33
C PRO A 264 26.96 -1.78 -2.54
N GLY A 265 26.96 -3.12 -2.63
CA GLY A 265 27.63 -3.85 -3.70
C GLY A 265 28.99 -4.44 -3.32
N SER A 266 29.35 -4.50 -2.05
CA SER A 266 30.47 -5.33 -1.58
C SER A 266 30.18 -6.82 -1.88
N PRO A 267 31.19 -7.64 -2.20
CA PRO A 267 31.03 -9.09 -2.35
C PRO A 267 30.45 -9.66 -1.05
N THR A 268 29.42 -10.49 -1.11
CA THR A 268 28.88 -11.11 0.11
C THR A 268 28.30 -12.49 -0.21
N HIS A 269 28.52 -13.41 0.71
CA HIS A 269 27.94 -14.75 0.64
C HIS A 269 26.43 -14.72 0.95
N VAL A 270 25.70 -15.68 0.38
CA VAL A 270 24.27 -15.87 0.58
C VAL A 270 24.07 -17.28 1.12
N LEU A 271 23.55 -17.42 2.34
CA LEU A 271 23.44 -18.71 3.03
C LEU A 271 22.00 -19.22 3.07
N LEU A 272 21.81 -20.48 2.70
CA LEU A 272 20.54 -21.19 2.85
C LEU A 272 20.34 -21.64 4.31
N ASP A 273 21.42 -22.08 4.94
CA ASP A 273 21.51 -22.41 6.36
C ASP A 273 22.92 -22.09 6.90
N ASP A 274 23.23 -22.45 8.15
CA ASP A 274 24.52 -22.12 8.76
C ASP A 274 25.74 -22.84 8.12
N ARG A 275 25.54 -23.75 7.15
CA ARG A 275 26.62 -24.52 6.49
C ARG A 275 26.50 -24.58 4.98
N ILE A 276 25.35 -24.26 4.39
CA ILE A 276 25.10 -24.32 2.95
C ILE A 276 24.87 -22.92 2.39
N ALA A 277 25.61 -22.59 1.34
CA ALA A 277 25.51 -21.35 0.60
C ALA A 277 24.71 -21.52 -0.71
N GLU A 278 23.88 -20.53 -1.03
CA GLU A 278 23.39 -20.29 -2.39
C GLU A 278 24.45 -19.58 -3.24
N HIS A 279 25.28 -18.73 -2.63
CA HIS A 279 26.34 -18.01 -3.33
C HIS A 279 27.53 -17.75 -2.41
N VAL A 280 28.72 -17.97 -2.96
CA VAL A 280 30.01 -17.61 -2.35
C VAL A 280 30.74 -16.66 -3.30
N PRO A 281 31.37 -15.59 -2.78
CA PRO A 281 31.98 -14.55 -3.60
C PRO A 281 33.23 -15.06 -4.33
N GLY A 282 33.50 -14.49 -5.52
CA GLY A 282 34.62 -14.88 -6.35
C GLY A 282 36.01 -14.81 -5.70
N CYS A 283 36.17 -13.96 -4.68
CA CYS A 283 37.40 -13.80 -3.92
C CYS A 283 37.61 -14.86 -2.82
N ASN A 284 36.63 -15.73 -2.57
CA ASN A 284 36.72 -16.77 -1.54
C ASN A 284 35.87 -17.99 -1.87
N MET A 285 36.28 -18.74 -2.89
CA MET A 285 35.54 -19.91 -3.35
C MET A 285 36.46 -21.05 -3.75
N ALA A 286 35.99 -22.28 -3.57
CA ALA A 286 36.65 -23.48 -4.05
C ALA A 286 35.61 -24.45 -4.61
N PHE A 287 36.02 -25.27 -5.58
CA PHE A 287 35.17 -26.27 -6.22
C PHE A 287 35.91 -27.58 -6.42
N ARG A 288 35.16 -28.69 -6.43
CA ARG A 288 35.69 -29.94 -7.00
C ARG A 288 35.92 -29.73 -8.49
N LYS A 289 37.12 -30.10 -8.96
CA LYS A 289 37.54 -29.83 -10.34
C LYS A 289 36.62 -30.50 -11.36
N ASP A 290 36.22 -31.74 -11.09
CA ASP A 290 35.30 -32.53 -11.93
C ASP A 290 33.93 -31.86 -12.07
N ALA A 291 33.31 -31.44 -10.97
CA ALA A 291 32.02 -30.75 -10.97
C ALA A 291 32.08 -29.42 -11.75
N LEU A 292 33.16 -28.65 -11.55
CA LEU A 292 33.37 -27.38 -12.25
C LEU A 292 33.59 -27.57 -13.76
N VAL A 293 34.33 -28.60 -14.16
CA VAL A 293 34.50 -28.98 -15.57
C VAL A 293 33.17 -29.46 -16.17
N GLU A 294 32.37 -30.22 -15.42
CA GLU A 294 31.09 -30.77 -15.89
C GLU A 294 30.06 -29.67 -16.20
N ILE A 295 30.09 -28.54 -15.50
CA ILE A 295 29.23 -27.38 -15.83
C ILE A 295 29.84 -26.50 -16.95
N GLY A 296 31.02 -26.83 -17.46
CA GLY A 296 31.72 -26.08 -18.50
C GLY A 296 32.57 -24.92 -17.98
N GLY A 297 32.96 -24.92 -16.70
CA GLY A 297 33.75 -23.84 -16.09
C GLY A 297 32.95 -22.55 -15.87
N PHE A 298 33.64 -21.41 -15.84
CA PHE A 298 33.05 -20.07 -15.77
C PHE A 298 32.58 -19.62 -17.16
N ASN A 299 31.47 -18.89 -17.25
CA ASN A 299 30.97 -18.44 -18.55
C ASN A 299 31.77 -17.21 -19.04
N PRO A 300 32.54 -17.28 -20.16
CA PRO A 300 33.45 -16.21 -20.59
C PRO A 300 32.79 -14.87 -20.93
N ILE A 301 31.46 -14.84 -21.07
CA ILE A 301 30.72 -13.59 -21.28
C ILE A 301 30.90 -12.61 -20.13
N TYR A 302 31.12 -13.10 -18.91
CA TYR A 302 31.25 -12.28 -17.71
C TYR A 302 32.67 -11.72 -17.63
N LEU A 303 32.87 -10.58 -18.30
CA LEU A 303 34.20 -9.96 -18.39
C LEU A 303 34.72 -9.41 -17.05
N ARG A 304 33.81 -8.93 -16.19
CA ARG A 304 34.17 -8.21 -14.96
C ARG A 304 33.51 -8.76 -13.69
N ALA A 305 32.28 -9.28 -13.79
CA ALA A 305 31.52 -9.72 -12.64
C ALA A 305 30.27 -10.52 -12.98
N GLY A 306 29.73 -11.22 -11.97
CA GLY A 306 28.50 -12.02 -12.06
C GLY A 306 28.76 -13.49 -12.41
N ASP A 307 30.01 -13.87 -12.63
CA ASP A 307 30.41 -15.23 -12.93
C ASP A 307 30.46 -16.14 -11.71
N ASP A 308 30.76 -15.58 -10.54
CA ASP A 308 30.59 -16.23 -9.23
C ASP A 308 29.12 -16.59 -8.95
N VAL A 309 28.18 -15.69 -9.26
CA VAL A 309 26.74 -15.95 -9.16
C VAL A 309 26.31 -17.03 -10.17
N ASP A 310 26.72 -16.89 -11.43
CA ASP A 310 26.37 -17.82 -12.50
C ASP A 310 26.85 -19.25 -12.21
N VAL A 311 28.11 -19.41 -11.79
CA VAL A 311 28.69 -20.72 -11.49
C VAL A 311 27.96 -21.38 -10.32
N CYS A 312 27.67 -20.62 -9.24
CA CYS A 312 26.96 -21.13 -8.08
C CYS A 312 25.55 -21.62 -8.43
N TRP A 313 24.82 -20.88 -9.27
CA TRP A 313 23.48 -21.29 -9.70
C TRP A 313 23.48 -22.45 -10.68
N ARG A 314 24.47 -22.56 -11.58
CA ARG A 314 24.61 -23.73 -12.46
C ARG A 314 24.89 -25.02 -11.69
N LEU A 315 25.70 -24.96 -10.63
CA LEU A 315 25.92 -26.11 -9.73
C LEU A 315 24.62 -26.51 -9.03
N GLN A 316 23.89 -25.54 -8.45
CA GLN A 316 22.62 -25.80 -7.77
C GLN A 316 21.50 -26.27 -8.70
N ALA A 317 21.49 -25.83 -9.96
CA ALA A 317 20.53 -26.30 -10.96
C ALA A 317 20.64 -27.81 -11.21
N ARG A 318 21.78 -28.43 -10.87
CA ARG A 318 21.99 -29.88 -10.91
C ARG A 318 21.66 -30.60 -9.58
N GLY A 319 21.21 -29.86 -8.58
CA GLY A 319 20.92 -30.38 -7.24
C GLY A 319 22.14 -30.53 -6.34
N TRP A 320 23.29 -29.97 -6.74
CA TRP A 320 24.50 -30.02 -5.91
C TRP A 320 24.54 -28.86 -4.91
N LYS A 321 25.26 -29.10 -3.80
CA LYS A 321 25.36 -28.17 -2.66
C LYS A 321 26.70 -27.45 -2.64
N ILE A 322 26.69 -26.23 -2.12
CA ILE A 322 27.88 -25.40 -1.89
C ILE A 322 27.99 -25.22 -0.37
N GLY A 323 29.09 -25.65 0.22
CA GLY A 323 29.36 -25.47 1.64
C GLY A 323 29.80 -24.04 1.96
N PHE A 324 29.61 -23.64 3.22
CA PHE A 324 30.11 -22.40 3.77
C PHE A 324 30.97 -22.69 5.01
N ALA A 325 32.21 -22.21 4.99
CA ALA A 325 33.18 -22.33 6.06
C ALA A 325 33.43 -20.95 6.68
N ALA A 326 32.81 -20.69 7.83
CA ALA A 326 32.93 -19.40 8.53
C ALA A 326 34.38 -19.05 8.93
N ALA A 327 35.22 -20.06 9.15
CA ALA A 327 36.64 -19.89 9.51
C ALA A 327 37.57 -19.72 8.30
N ALA A 328 37.09 -19.93 7.07
CA ALA A 328 37.87 -19.72 5.85
C ALA A 328 37.86 -18.23 5.47
N LEU A 329 38.47 -17.37 6.28
CA LEU A 329 38.45 -15.91 6.09
C LEU A 329 39.47 -15.46 5.03
N VAL A 330 39.08 -14.47 4.22
CA VAL A 330 40.01 -13.64 3.45
C VAL A 330 39.84 -12.18 3.84
N TRP A 331 40.94 -11.43 3.79
CA TRP A 331 40.91 -9.99 3.90
C TRP A 331 40.96 -9.38 2.49
N HIS A 332 39.91 -8.65 2.12
CA HIS A 332 39.72 -8.16 0.76
C HIS A 332 39.88 -6.64 0.69
N HIS A 333 40.93 -6.18 0.00
CA HIS A 333 41.21 -4.77 -0.20
C HIS A 333 40.15 -4.12 -1.10
N HIS A 334 39.53 -3.06 -0.59
CA HIS A 334 38.49 -2.35 -1.33
C HIS A 334 39.07 -1.22 -2.18
N ARG A 335 38.30 -0.79 -3.18
CA ARG A 335 38.71 0.31 -4.07
C ARG A 335 38.95 1.58 -3.27
N SER A 336 40.00 2.32 -3.59
CA SER A 336 40.42 3.53 -2.87
C SER A 336 39.87 4.84 -3.46
N SER A 337 38.98 4.77 -4.46
CA SER A 337 38.39 5.96 -5.09
C SER A 337 36.93 5.75 -5.54
N VAL A 338 36.16 6.84 -5.53
CA VAL A 338 34.76 6.88 -6.01
C VAL A 338 34.66 6.47 -7.48
N LYS A 339 35.63 6.88 -8.31
CA LYS A 339 35.68 6.52 -9.75
C LYS A 339 35.82 5.02 -9.95
N ALA A 340 36.69 4.37 -9.18
CA ALA A 340 36.87 2.93 -9.23
C ALA A 340 35.62 2.18 -8.74
N TYR A 341 34.98 2.67 -7.66
CA TYR A 341 33.68 2.16 -7.21
C TYR A 341 32.60 2.30 -8.28
N TRP A 342 32.50 3.44 -8.96
CA TRP A 342 31.54 3.65 -10.05
C TRP A 342 31.73 2.62 -11.17
N HIS A 343 32.97 2.42 -11.64
CA HIS A 343 33.25 1.41 -12.67
C HIS A 343 32.91 -0.02 -12.22
N GLN A 344 33.17 -0.36 -10.96
CA GLN A 344 32.79 -1.65 -10.39
C GLN A 344 31.27 -1.84 -10.42
N GLN A 345 30.49 -0.85 -9.96
CA GLN A 345 29.03 -0.93 -9.97
C GLN A 345 28.45 -0.96 -11.39
N VAL A 346 29.08 -0.29 -12.36
CA VAL A 346 28.73 -0.43 -13.79
C VAL A 346 28.95 -1.87 -14.26
N GLY A 347 30.11 -2.48 -13.95
CA GLY A 347 30.39 -3.88 -14.29
C GLY A 347 29.39 -4.85 -13.67
N TYR A 348 29.00 -4.60 -12.42
CA TYR A 348 27.96 -5.40 -11.77
C TYR A 348 26.57 -5.25 -12.41
N GLY A 349 26.18 -4.05 -12.84
CA GLY A 349 24.92 -3.84 -13.56
C GLY A 349 24.88 -4.53 -14.93
N GLU A 350 26.03 -4.57 -15.62
CA GLU A 350 26.22 -5.32 -16.87
C GLU A 350 26.08 -6.83 -16.63
N GLY A 351 26.76 -7.38 -15.61
CA GLY A 351 26.66 -8.79 -15.21
C GLY A 351 25.24 -9.20 -14.79
N GLU A 352 24.53 -8.37 -14.02
CA GLU A 352 23.13 -8.60 -13.65
C GLU A 352 22.22 -8.76 -14.88
N ARG A 353 22.45 -7.95 -15.92
CA ARG A 353 21.64 -8.02 -17.15
C ARG A 353 21.80 -9.37 -17.84
N TRP A 354 23.03 -9.89 -17.88
CA TRP A 354 23.32 -11.19 -18.48
C TRP A 354 22.87 -12.35 -17.59
N LEU A 355 23.03 -12.25 -16.26
CA LEU A 355 22.47 -13.21 -15.30
C LEU A 355 20.96 -13.33 -15.46
N MET A 356 20.25 -12.22 -15.64
CA MET A 356 18.80 -12.23 -15.88
C MET A 356 18.42 -12.98 -17.17
N ALA A 357 19.29 -12.96 -18.18
CA ALA A 357 19.06 -13.66 -19.43
C ALA A 357 19.37 -15.17 -19.31
N HIS A 358 20.40 -15.56 -18.55
CA HIS A 358 20.80 -16.96 -18.35
C HIS A 358 19.94 -17.69 -17.33
N HIS A 359 19.52 -17.01 -16.26
CA HIS A 359 18.78 -17.58 -15.12
C HIS A 359 17.48 -16.82 -14.85
N PRO A 360 16.53 -16.76 -15.81
CA PRO A 360 15.34 -15.92 -15.69
C PRO A 360 14.44 -16.31 -14.50
N GLU A 361 14.47 -17.56 -14.04
CA GLU A 361 13.79 -18.02 -12.82
C GLU A 361 14.37 -17.46 -11.52
N LYS A 362 15.63 -17.01 -11.53
CA LYS A 362 16.29 -16.34 -10.40
C LYS A 362 16.01 -14.84 -10.39
N PHE A 363 15.06 -14.34 -11.21
CA PHE A 363 14.71 -12.93 -11.25
C PHE A 363 13.20 -12.68 -11.20
N LEU A 364 12.79 -11.67 -10.43
CA LEU A 364 11.43 -11.12 -10.40
C LEU A 364 11.47 -9.62 -10.67
N ASP A 365 10.82 -9.17 -11.75
CA ASP A 365 10.75 -7.75 -12.15
C ASP A 365 12.13 -7.06 -12.30
N GLY A 366 13.15 -7.82 -12.73
CA GLY A 366 14.52 -7.35 -12.89
C GLY A 366 15.33 -7.32 -11.59
N ARG A 367 14.85 -7.99 -10.54
CA ARG A 367 15.55 -8.16 -9.27
C ARG A 367 15.96 -9.59 -9.09
N MET A 368 17.16 -9.79 -8.58
CA MET A 368 17.67 -11.09 -8.21
C MET A 368 16.87 -11.66 -7.02
N LEU A 369 16.40 -12.89 -7.17
CA LEU A 369 15.77 -13.68 -6.12
C LEU A 369 16.84 -14.55 -5.48
N TRP A 370 17.19 -14.20 -4.25
CA TRP A 370 17.98 -15.05 -3.35
C TRP A 370 17.03 -15.85 -2.46
N HIS A 371 17.20 -17.16 -2.44
CA HIS A 371 16.53 -18.08 -1.51
C HIS A 371 17.21 -17.99 -0.13
N GLY A 372 18.54 -17.90 -0.14
CA GLY A 372 19.33 -17.72 1.06
C GLY A 372 19.36 -16.27 1.55
N ARG A 373 20.01 -16.05 2.69
CA ARG A 373 20.17 -14.73 3.31
C ARG A 373 21.60 -14.24 3.24
N ILE A 374 21.73 -12.93 3.10
CA ILE A 374 23.01 -12.25 3.14
C ILE A 374 23.36 -12.04 4.62
N TYR A 375 24.39 -12.73 5.11
CA TYR A 375 24.91 -12.53 6.46
C TYR A 375 25.98 -11.44 6.38
N SER A 376 25.56 -10.19 6.64
CA SER A 376 26.45 -9.04 6.56
C SER A 376 26.30 -8.11 7.77
N PRO A 377 27.40 -7.55 8.30
CA PRO A 377 27.32 -6.46 9.27
C PRO A 377 26.75 -5.17 8.64
N LEU A 378 26.61 -5.12 7.31
CA LEU A 378 26.16 -3.93 6.60
C LEU A 378 24.69 -3.59 6.88
N PRO A 379 24.39 -2.34 7.27
CA PRO A 379 23.07 -1.94 7.78
C PRO A 379 21.94 -1.94 6.73
N PHE A 380 22.26 -2.00 5.43
CA PHE A 380 21.25 -2.05 4.37
C PHE A 380 20.71 -3.46 4.10
N VAL A 381 21.39 -4.49 4.61
CA VAL A 381 20.94 -5.88 4.61
C VAL A 381 20.04 -6.18 5.84
N ARG A 382 20.19 -5.38 6.90
CA ARG A 382 19.42 -5.51 8.15
C ARG A 382 18.07 -4.81 8.03
N SER A 383 17.02 -5.52 8.42
CA SER A 383 15.67 -4.94 8.45
C SER A 383 15.54 -3.78 9.45
N LEU A 384 14.63 -2.86 9.14
CA LEU A 384 14.15 -1.80 10.03
C LEU A 384 13.17 -2.30 11.11
N TRP A 385 12.71 -3.56 11.03
CA TRP A 385 11.63 -4.14 11.83
C TRP A 385 12.03 -5.54 12.35
N GLY A 386 11.24 -6.04 13.31
CA GLY A 386 11.60 -7.04 14.31
C GLY A 386 12.25 -8.37 13.87
N ALA A 387 12.73 -9.10 14.87
CA ALA A 387 13.41 -10.38 14.69
C ALA A 387 12.43 -11.53 14.39
N LYS A 388 12.85 -12.47 13.53
CA LYS A 388 12.10 -13.66 13.10
C LYS A 388 12.92 -14.92 13.26
N ILE A 389 12.28 -16.05 13.54
CA ILE A 389 12.93 -17.34 13.70
C ILE A 389 13.04 -18.03 12.32
N ASN A 390 14.24 -18.47 11.91
CA ASN A 390 14.43 -19.45 10.83
C ASN A 390 14.22 -20.84 11.43
N ALA A 391 13.33 -21.63 10.87
CA ALA A 391 13.15 -23.02 11.22
C ALA A 391 13.83 -23.98 10.21
N GLY A 392 14.64 -23.50 9.26
CA GLY A 392 15.26 -24.31 8.18
C GLY A 392 14.25 -24.72 7.10
N VAL A 393 14.71 -25.18 5.95
CA VAL A 393 13.84 -25.55 4.81
C VAL A 393 12.69 -26.44 5.28
N TRP A 394 11.45 -26.01 5.09
CA TRP A 394 10.21 -26.65 5.58
C TRP A 394 10.17 -26.97 7.08
N GLY A 395 10.87 -26.19 7.90
CA GLY A 395 10.93 -26.38 9.35
C GLY A 395 11.92 -27.44 9.83
N THR A 396 12.92 -27.82 9.02
CA THR A 396 13.85 -28.93 9.32
C THR A 396 15.10 -28.56 10.12
N ALA A 397 15.36 -27.27 10.41
CA ALA A 397 16.52 -26.87 11.20
C ALA A 397 16.41 -27.42 12.63
N ALA A 398 17.43 -28.18 13.02
CA ALA A 398 17.55 -28.73 14.37
C ALA A 398 17.55 -27.63 15.45
N PHE A 399 18.12 -26.46 15.15
CA PHE A 399 18.19 -25.31 16.05
C PHE A 399 17.69 -24.03 15.36
N PRO A 400 16.41 -23.65 15.53
CA PRO A 400 15.88 -22.46 14.91
C PRO A 400 16.61 -21.18 15.37
N SER A 401 16.99 -20.29 14.45
CA SER A 401 17.74 -19.06 14.78
C SER A 401 16.93 -17.80 14.65
N VAL A 402 17.17 -16.81 15.50
CA VAL A 402 16.47 -15.51 15.45
C VAL A 402 17.29 -14.54 14.62
N TYR A 403 16.67 -13.96 13.59
CA TYR A 403 17.29 -13.05 12.65
C TYR A 403 16.47 -11.78 12.48
N ARG A 404 17.10 -10.60 12.48
CA ARG A 404 16.46 -9.29 12.27
C ARG A 404 16.22 -9.00 10.78
N THR A 405 15.06 -9.34 10.22
CA THR A 405 15.06 -9.68 8.78
C THR A 405 13.89 -9.28 7.89
N ASP A 406 12.88 -8.55 8.35
CA ASP A 406 11.85 -8.09 7.41
C ASP A 406 12.20 -6.79 6.68
N VAL A 407 12.95 -6.83 5.58
CA VAL A 407 13.06 -5.65 4.70
C VAL A 407 11.71 -5.44 4.02
N HIS A 408 10.98 -4.39 4.41
CA HIS A 408 9.67 -4.09 3.83
C HIS A 408 9.74 -3.98 2.29
N PRO A 409 8.75 -4.48 1.52
CA PRO A 409 8.70 -4.35 0.06
C PRO A 409 8.71 -2.92 -0.50
N PHE A 410 8.71 -1.90 0.36
CA PHE A 410 8.82 -0.50 -0.03
C PHE A 410 10.10 0.14 0.52
N ALA A 411 10.81 -0.53 1.43
CA ALA A 411 12.05 -0.03 1.99
C ALA A 411 13.07 0.19 0.87
N PHE A 412 13.12 -0.64 -0.17
CA PHE A 412 14.03 -0.47 -1.29
C PHE A 412 13.62 0.63 -2.29
N LEU A 413 12.35 1.08 -2.31
CA LEU A 413 11.85 1.97 -3.37
C LEU A 413 12.68 3.26 -3.46
N PRO A 414 12.97 3.97 -2.35
CA PRO A 414 13.77 5.19 -2.40
C PRO A 414 15.21 4.99 -2.92
N HIS A 415 15.70 3.75 -2.94
CA HIS A 415 17.03 3.39 -3.44
C HIS A 415 16.99 2.84 -4.89
N SER A 416 15.83 2.90 -5.56
CA SER A 416 15.69 2.45 -6.96
C SER A 416 15.71 3.63 -7.93
N VAL A 417 16.36 3.45 -9.08
CA VAL A 417 16.40 4.53 -10.10
C VAL A 417 15.01 4.90 -10.61
N LYS A 418 14.10 3.92 -10.71
CA LYS A 418 12.71 4.19 -11.15
C LYS A 418 12.01 5.16 -10.20
N TRP A 419 12.13 4.95 -8.89
CA TRP A 419 11.59 5.88 -7.89
C TRP A 419 12.21 7.25 -8.02
N GLN A 420 13.54 7.32 -8.03
CA GLN A 420 14.28 8.59 -8.10
C GLN A 420 13.94 9.37 -9.38
N ALA A 421 13.86 8.69 -10.52
CA ALA A 421 13.49 9.28 -11.80
C ALA A 421 12.03 9.78 -11.77
N ILE A 422 11.08 8.98 -11.27
CA ILE A 422 9.68 9.41 -11.14
C ILE A 422 9.58 10.61 -10.19
N SER A 423 10.23 10.57 -9.03
CA SER A 423 10.22 11.69 -8.08
C SER A 423 10.82 12.96 -8.70
N PHE A 424 11.92 12.84 -9.43
CA PHE A 424 12.54 13.97 -10.12
C PHE A 424 11.67 14.53 -11.25
N VAL A 425 11.08 13.66 -12.08
CA VAL A 425 10.14 14.06 -13.14
C VAL A 425 8.91 14.74 -12.54
N LEU A 426 8.33 14.19 -11.48
CA LEU A 426 7.19 14.82 -10.79
C LEU A 426 7.54 16.20 -10.25
N THR A 427 8.73 16.37 -9.67
CA THR A 427 9.21 17.69 -9.23
C THR A 427 9.39 18.65 -10.40
N LEU A 428 10.04 18.23 -11.50
CA LEU A 428 10.25 19.08 -12.68
C LEU A 428 8.94 19.48 -13.37
N VAL A 429 8.03 18.52 -13.55
CA VAL A 429 6.70 18.77 -14.11
C VAL A 429 5.90 19.67 -13.16
N GLY A 430 6.00 19.45 -11.85
CA GLY A 430 5.41 20.32 -10.84
C GLY A 430 5.93 21.76 -10.91
N LEU A 431 7.24 21.97 -11.11
CA LEU A 431 7.84 23.29 -11.31
C LEU A 431 7.36 23.94 -12.61
N ALA A 432 7.24 23.16 -13.69
CA ALA A 432 6.73 23.65 -14.97
C ALA A 432 5.24 24.04 -14.89
N VAL A 433 4.43 23.26 -14.18
CA VAL A 433 3.01 23.55 -13.93
C VAL A 433 2.84 24.74 -12.99
N ALA A 434 3.70 24.88 -11.97
CA ALA A 434 3.72 26.05 -11.09
C ALA A 434 4.01 27.35 -11.85
N ALA A 435 4.82 27.28 -12.91
CA ALA A 435 5.13 28.41 -13.77
C ALA A 435 3.97 28.83 -14.69
N THR A 436 2.92 28.02 -14.81
CA THR A 436 1.70 28.34 -15.56
C THR A 436 0.58 28.69 -14.57
N SER A 437 0.19 29.98 -14.50
CA SER A 437 -0.71 30.56 -13.48
C SER A 437 -2.16 30.04 -13.43
N GLY A 438 -2.44 28.83 -13.93
CA GLY A 438 -3.78 28.25 -14.02
C GLY A 438 -4.02 26.98 -13.19
N HIS A 439 -2.98 26.39 -12.58
CA HIS A 439 -3.08 25.05 -11.97
C HIS A 439 -2.26 24.89 -10.67
N GLU A 440 -2.44 25.83 -9.73
CA GLU A 440 -1.69 25.86 -8.46
C GLU A 440 -1.83 24.58 -7.63
N TRP A 441 -3.03 23.96 -7.62
CA TRP A 441 -3.26 22.71 -6.90
C TRP A 441 -2.53 21.52 -7.55
N ALA A 442 -2.46 21.48 -8.88
CA ALA A 442 -1.77 20.41 -9.61
C ALA A 442 -0.25 20.56 -9.45
N ALA A 443 0.25 21.79 -9.48
CA ALA A 443 1.62 22.13 -9.14
C ALA A 443 1.96 21.68 -7.70
N ALA A 444 1.13 22.02 -6.72
CA ALA A 444 1.34 21.65 -5.32
C ALA A 444 1.35 20.13 -5.13
N LEU A 445 0.44 19.40 -5.79
CA LEU A 445 0.37 17.94 -5.70
C LEU A 445 1.59 17.26 -6.33
N LEU A 446 2.04 17.72 -7.50
CA LEU A 446 3.21 17.19 -8.20
C LEU A 446 4.52 17.51 -7.47
N LEU A 447 4.68 18.76 -7.01
CA LEU A 447 5.82 19.19 -6.19
C LEU A 447 5.85 18.48 -4.84
N GLY A 448 4.71 18.34 -4.17
CA GLY A 448 4.59 17.61 -2.91
C GLY A 448 4.94 16.13 -3.08
N SER A 449 4.41 15.47 -4.11
CA SER A 449 4.69 14.06 -4.39
C SER A 449 6.16 13.83 -4.79
N GLY A 450 6.70 14.66 -5.67
CA GLY A 450 8.10 14.62 -6.07
C GLY A 450 9.06 14.92 -4.91
N GLY A 451 8.73 15.94 -4.10
CA GLY A 451 9.47 16.33 -2.90
C GLY A 451 9.50 15.26 -1.82
N VAL A 452 8.36 14.62 -1.51
CA VAL A 452 8.31 13.46 -0.60
C VAL A 452 9.18 12.31 -1.13
N GLY A 453 9.11 12.04 -2.43
CA GLY A 453 9.92 10.98 -3.06
C GLY A 453 11.43 11.20 -2.97
N LEU A 454 11.89 12.44 -3.22
CA LEU A 454 13.29 12.83 -3.06
C LEU A 454 13.72 12.83 -1.59
N SER A 455 12.88 13.34 -0.70
CA SER A 455 13.14 13.38 0.74
C SER A 455 13.26 11.98 1.34
N ALA A 456 12.41 11.04 0.92
CA ALA A 456 12.50 9.64 1.31
C ALA A 456 13.81 8.99 0.84
N THR A 457 14.31 9.37 -0.34
CA THR A 457 15.61 8.90 -0.87
C THR A 457 16.77 9.39 0.00
N ILE A 458 16.80 10.70 0.27
CA ILE A 458 17.84 11.34 1.08
C ILE A 458 17.81 10.78 2.51
N ALA A 459 16.65 10.78 3.15
CA ALA A 459 16.46 10.29 4.51
C ALA A 459 16.93 8.83 4.65
N LYS A 460 16.67 8.00 3.62
CA LYS A 460 17.12 6.61 3.61
C LYS A 460 18.63 6.47 3.50
N ASN A 461 19.26 7.21 2.58
CA ASN A 461 20.72 7.17 2.41
C ASN A 461 21.44 7.68 3.68
N VAL A 462 20.91 8.73 4.31
CA VAL A 462 21.38 9.23 5.60
C VAL A 462 21.18 8.18 6.70
N ALA A 463 20.03 7.51 6.76
CA ALA A 463 19.78 6.45 7.73
C ALA A 463 20.77 5.28 7.59
N TYR A 464 21.13 4.89 6.36
CA TYR A 464 22.16 3.87 6.13
C TYR A 464 23.54 4.32 6.59
N ALA A 465 23.92 5.57 6.30
CA ALA A 465 25.16 6.12 6.78
C ALA A 465 25.23 6.19 8.32
N LEU A 466 24.17 6.63 8.98
CA LEU A 466 24.11 6.72 10.45
C LEU A 466 24.22 5.36 11.14
N ARG A 467 23.81 4.28 10.47
CA ARG A 467 23.85 2.90 11.00
C ARG A 467 25.10 2.13 10.59
N SER A 468 25.92 2.69 9.71
CA SER A 468 27.17 2.05 9.31
C SER A 468 28.14 2.12 10.47
N ASP A 469 28.78 0.99 10.80
CA ASP A 469 29.81 0.98 11.84
C ASP A 469 31.03 1.77 11.38
N VAL A 470 31.10 3.01 11.85
CA VAL A 470 32.21 3.94 11.63
C VAL A 470 32.85 4.38 12.95
N ASP A 471 32.31 3.92 14.08
CA ASP A 471 32.80 4.31 15.40
C ASP A 471 34.10 3.58 15.75
N SER A 472 34.32 2.41 15.14
CA SER A 472 35.58 1.64 15.17
C SER A 472 36.69 2.22 14.28
N LEU A 473 36.39 3.20 13.41
CA LEU A 473 37.35 3.76 12.46
C LEU A 473 38.07 5.01 12.99
N ALA A 474 39.37 5.11 12.70
CA ALA A 474 40.14 6.32 12.97
C ALA A 474 39.77 7.46 12.00
N GLY A 475 39.60 8.68 12.54
CA GLY A 475 39.36 9.91 11.76
C GLY A 475 37.99 10.55 11.96
N ASN A 476 37.57 11.37 11.00
CA ASN A 476 36.32 12.16 11.11
C ASN A 476 35.09 11.31 10.76
N ARG A 477 34.29 10.98 11.78
CA ARG A 477 33.06 10.18 11.64
C ARG A 477 32.02 10.81 10.71
N LEU A 478 31.88 12.14 10.72
CA LEU A 478 30.94 12.85 9.85
C LEU A 478 31.36 12.72 8.39
N TRP A 479 32.67 12.75 8.11
CA TRP A 479 33.19 12.50 6.77
C TRP A 479 32.82 11.10 6.28
N TYR A 480 33.08 10.05 7.08
CA TYR A 480 32.75 8.67 6.71
C TYR A 480 31.26 8.51 6.41
N ARG A 481 30.39 9.04 7.29
CA ARG A 481 28.94 9.00 7.11
C ARG A 481 28.49 9.73 5.85
N THR A 482 29.08 10.89 5.56
CA THR A 482 28.75 11.68 4.35
C THR A 482 29.16 10.93 3.08
N VAL A 483 30.36 10.35 3.05
CA VAL A 483 30.84 9.56 1.91
C VAL A 483 29.96 8.32 1.73
N VAL A 484 29.66 7.57 2.79
CA VAL A 484 28.78 6.39 2.71
C VAL A 484 27.39 6.77 2.19
N ALA A 485 26.79 7.87 2.67
CA ALA A 485 25.50 8.34 2.16
C ALA A 485 25.55 8.69 0.67
N TYR A 486 26.63 9.34 0.23
CA TYR A 486 26.86 9.66 -1.18
C TYR A 486 27.03 8.40 -2.05
N LEU A 487 27.80 7.41 -1.58
CA LEU A 487 28.00 6.15 -2.31
C LEU A 487 26.71 5.35 -2.47
N HIS A 488 25.81 5.39 -1.48
CA HIS A 488 24.45 4.83 -1.59
C HIS A 488 23.61 5.58 -2.62
N PHE A 489 23.74 6.91 -2.68
CA PHE A 489 23.02 7.72 -3.67
C PHE A 489 23.45 7.44 -5.12
N ILE A 490 24.75 7.34 -5.39
CA ILE A 490 25.26 7.19 -6.77
C ILE A 490 25.14 5.77 -7.33
N GLN A 491 25.12 4.75 -6.48
CA GLN A 491 25.19 3.35 -6.89
C GLN A 491 24.07 2.90 -7.85
N PRO A 492 22.79 3.25 -7.63
CA PRO A 492 21.71 2.86 -8.55
C PRO A 492 21.93 3.39 -9.97
N PHE A 493 22.48 4.60 -10.12
CA PHE A 493 22.80 5.19 -11.42
C PHE A 493 23.95 4.47 -12.13
N ALA A 494 24.99 4.10 -11.38
CA ALA A 494 26.09 3.30 -11.92
C ALA A 494 25.59 1.94 -12.42
N ARG A 495 24.75 1.26 -11.63
CA ARG A 495 24.12 -0.03 -11.98
C ARG A 495 23.24 0.09 -13.23
N LEU A 496 22.41 1.13 -13.32
CA LEU A 496 21.58 1.35 -14.51
C LEU A 496 22.42 1.58 -15.76
N THR A 497 23.51 2.34 -15.64
CA THR A 497 24.45 2.57 -16.75
C THR A 497 25.04 1.23 -17.25
N GLY A 498 25.42 0.35 -16.32
CA GLY A 498 25.84 -1.02 -16.62
C GLY A 498 24.76 -1.86 -17.31
N GLN A 499 23.54 -1.81 -16.81
CA GLN A 499 22.40 -2.54 -17.39
C GLN A 499 22.08 -2.07 -18.81
N ILE A 500 22.13 -0.74 -19.07
CA ILE A 500 21.96 -0.17 -20.41
C ILE A 500 23.08 -0.66 -21.33
N ARG A 501 24.34 -0.62 -20.88
CA ARG A 501 25.48 -1.13 -21.64
C ARG A 501 25.31 -2.61 -22.00
N GLY A 502 24.89 -3.44 -21.05
CA GLY A 502 24.64 -4.87 -21.28
C GLY A 502 23.49 -5.16 -22.27
N VAL A 503 22.57 -4.20 -22.48
CA VAL A 503 21.52 -4.27 -23.51
C VAL A 503 22.03 -3.81 -24.88
N LEU A 504 22.82 -2.73 -24.91
CA LEU A 504 23.33 -2.13 -26.15
C LEU A 504 24.49 -2.92 -26.76
N SER A 505 25.20 -3.70 -25.96
CA SER A 505 26.33 -4.53 -26.36
C SER A 505 26.16 -5.96 -25.84
N PRO A 506 25.12 -6.69 -26.30
CA PRO A 506 24.95 -8.08 -25.91
C PRO A 506 26.15 -8.89 -26.44
N PRO A 507 26.77 -9.77 -25.62
CA PRO A 507 27.84 -10.64 -26.10
C PRO A 507 27.34 -11.52 -27.25
N GLU A 508 28.21 -11.83 -28.22
CA GLU A 508 27.90 -12.65 -29.41
C GLU A 508 27.55 -14.12 -29.09
N VAL A 509 27.62 -14.53 -27.82
CA VAL A 509 27.28 -15.87 -27.38
C VAL A 509 25.76 -16.04 -27.45
N ALA A 510 25.33 -17.12 -28.11
CA ALA A 510 23.93 -17.50 -28.19
C ALA A 510 23.32 -17.55 -26.78
N LEU A 511 22.53 -16.52 -26.44
CA LEU A 511 21.58 -16.61 -25.35
C LEU A 511 20.87 -17.97 -25.51
N PRO A 512 20.84 -18.85 -24.50
CA PRO A 512 20.12 -20.10 -24.62
C PRO A 512 18.74 -19.74 -25.16
N VAL A 513 18.37 -20.28 -26.33
CA VAL A 513 17.08 -19.98 -26.98
C VAL A 513 16.07 -20.12 -25.88
N ALA A 514 15.49 -18.99 -25.43
CA ALA A 514 14.66 -18.98 -24.24
C ALA A 514 13.59 -20.04 -24.49
N ALA A 515 13.77 -21.21 -23.86
CA ALA A 515 13.01 -22.39 -24.25
C ALA A 515 11.56 -21.97 -24.06
N ARG A 516 10.81 -21.90 -25.16
CA ARG A 516 9.54 -21.16 -25.26
C ARG A 516 8.65 -21.65 -24.11
N ARG A 517 8.66 -20.93 -22.98
CA ARG A 517 7.91 -21.35 -21.79
C ARG A 517 6.47 -21.20 -22.19
N THR A 518 5.78 -22.32 -22.35
CA THR A 518 4.34 -22.33 -22.60
C THR A 518 3.68 -21.88 -21.32
N THR A 519 3.56 -20.57 -21.13
CA THR A 519 2.78 -19.95 -20.04
C THR A 519 1.27 -20.27 -20.13
N ARG A 520 0.88 -21.17 -21.04
CA ARG A 520 -0.46 -21.75 -21.13
C ARG A 520 -0.49 -22.97 -20.21
N GLY A 521 -0.92 -22.75 -18.97
CA GLY A 521 -1.30 -23.85 -18.08
C GLY A 521 -2.44 -24.70 -18.67
N PRO A 522 -2.76 -25.85 -18.07
CA PRO A 522 -3.81 -26.73 -18.54
C PRO A 522 -5.16 -25.99 -18.60
N ARG A 523 -6.07 -26.40 -19.49
CA ARG A 523 -7.45 -25.91 -19.43
C ARG A 523 -8.08 -26.40 -18.13
N PRO A 524 -8.58 -25.49 -17.26
CA PRO A 524 -9.23 -25.88 -16.02
C PRO A 524 -10.59 -26.53 -16.31
N SER A 525 -10.93 -27.56 -15.54
CA SER A 525 -12.28 -28.09 -15.44
C SER A 525 -13.20 -27.13 -14.70
N LEU A 526 -14.53 -27.35 -14.76
CA LEU A 526 -15.50 -26.55 -14.02
C LEU A 526 -15.24 -26.57 -12.50
N GLY A 527 -14.84 -27.72 -11.95
CA GLY A 527 -14.50 -27.85 -10.53
C GLY A 527 -13.23 -27.07 -10.15
N GLU A 528 -12.19 -27.13 -10.98
CA GLU A 528 -10.94 -26.36 -10.76
C GLU A 528 -11.18 -24.85 -10.92
N ALA A 529 -12.04 -24.43 -11.86
CA ALA A 529 -12.42 -23.04 -12.04
C ALA A 529 -13.24 -22.51 -10.86
N TRP A 530 -14.18 -23.30 -10.33
CA TRP A 530 -14.92 -22.96 -9.12
C TRP A 530 -13.97 -22.84 -7.90
N ARG A 531 -13.03 -23.77 -7.77
CA ARG A 531 -11.99 -23.72 -6.74
C ARG A 531 -11.15 -22.45 -6.82
N ALA A 532 -10.74 -22.04 -8.02
CA ALA A 532 -10.02 -20.79 -8.23
C ALA A 532 -10.85 -19.56 -7.83
N LEU A 533 -12.16 -19.59 -8.04
CA LEU A 533 -13.08 -18.52 -7.66
C LEU A 533 -13.23 -18.40 -6.14
N LEU A 534 -13.27 -19.53 -5.43
CA LEU A 534 -13.23 -19.57 -3.96
C LEU A 534 -11.92 -19.01 -3.39
N LEU A 535 -10.79 -19.32 -4.03
CA LEU A 535 -9.48 -18.77 -3.65
C LEU A 535 -9.42 -17.25 -3.88
N LEU A 536 -10.05 -16.75 -4.94
CA LEU A 536 -10.17 -15.30 -5.22
C LEU A 536 -11.02 -14.56 -4.19
N SER A 537 -12.01 -15.22 -3.58
CA SER A 537 -12.77 -14.67 -2.45
C SER A 537 -12.02 -14.74 -1.11
N GLY A 538 -10.77 -15.21 -1.11
CA GLY A 538 -9.94 -15.33 0.09
C GLY A 538 -10.22 -16.59 0.92
N SER A 539 -11.00 -17.55 0.41
CA SER A 539 -11.22 -18.83 1.08
C SER A 539 -10.02 -19.77 0.92
N VAL A 540 -9.89 -20.74 1.84
CA VAL A 540 -8.86 -21.78 1.80
C VAL A 540 -9.48 -23.08 1.30
N ALA A 541 -8.78 -23.78 0.38
CA ALA A 541 -9.18 -25.09 -0.13
C ALA A 541 -8.25 -26.18 0.42
N GLU A 542 -8.81 -27.31 0.87
CA GLU A 542 -8.06 -28.42 1.50
C GLU A 542 -8.27 -29.75 0.77
N ASP A 543 -7.19 -30.36 0.29
CA ASP A 543 -7.12 -31.72 -0.25
C ASP A 543 -6.61 -32.71 0.82
N ARG A 544 -7.07 -33.95 0.74
CA ARG A 544 -6.77 -35.00 1.74
C ARG A 544 -6.44 -36.32 1.05
N PHE A 545 -5.37 -36.98 1.48
CA PHE A 545 -4.93 -38.25 0.93
C PHE A 545 -4.54 -39.21 2.06
N TRP A 546 -5.04 -40.44 2.00
CA TRP A 546 -4.72 -41.50 2.96
C TRP A 546 -3.60 -42.40 2.43
N SER A 547 -2.69 -42.82 3.30
CA SER A 547 -1.62 -43.77 2.97
C SER A 547 -1.51 -44.85 4.02
N ASP A 548 -1.32 -46.10 3.59
CA ASP A 548 -1.00 -47.22 4.48
C ASP A 548 0.50 -47.32 4.78
N THR A 549 1.33 -46.49 4.13
CA THR A 549 2.78 -46.35 4.37
C THR A 549 3.16 -44.92 4.70
N TRP A 550 3.99 -44.74 5.73
CA TRP A 550 4.37 -43.44 6.25
C TRP A 550 5.41 -42.79 5.34
N THR A 551 5.28 -41.49 5.13
CA THR A 551 6.27 -40.66 4.44
C THR A 551 6.46 -39.35 5.21
N SER A 552 7.66 -38.76 5.15
CA SER A 552 7.87 -37.43 5.72
C SER A 552 7.22 -36.35 4.85
N THR A 553 6.78 -35.26 5.48
CA THR A 553 6.31 -34.06 4.78
C THR A 553 7.39 -33.50 3.84
N GLU A 554 8.65 -33.52 4.27
CA GLU A 554 9.82 -33.13 3.46
C GLU A 554 9.88 -33.90 2.13
N HIS A 555 9.70 -35.23 2.18
CA HIS A 555 9.75 -36.05 0.98
C HIS A 555 8.61 -35.71 0.00
N VAL A 556 7.39 -35.50 0.53
CA VAL A 556 6.23 -35.08 -0.28
C VAL A 556 6.48 -33.72 -0.95
N LEU A 557 6.96 -32.74 -0.18
CA LEU A 557 7.23 -31.39 -0.68
C LEU A 557 8.39 -31.35 -1.69
N ALA A 558 9.42 -32.18 -1.49
CA ALA A 558 10.52 -32.34 -2.44
C ALA A 558 10.04 -32.91 -3.79
N GLN A 559 9.24 -33.98 -3.76
CA GLN A 559 8.66 -34.55 -4.98
C GLN A 559 7.71 -33.56 -5.69
N LEU A 560 6.90 -32.85 -4.93
CA LEU A 560 6.01 -31.81 -5.45
C LEU A 560 6.78 -30.68 -6.12
N THR A 561 7.83 -30.18 -5.48
CA THR A 561 8.68 -29.11 -6.02
C THR A 561 9.37 -29.57 -7.30
N LEU A 562 9.91 -30.79 -7.33
CA LEU A 562 10.52 -31.39 -8.51
C LEU A 562 9.50 -31.53 -9.65
N TRP A 563 8.29 -32.00 -9.36
CA TRP A 563 7.22 -32.13 -10.35
C TRP A 563 6.85 -30.77 -10.94
N LEU A 564 6.62 -29.76 -10.10
CA LEU A 564 6.26 -28.40 -10.52
C LEU A 564 7.36 -27.77 -11.40
N ARG A 565 8.64 -27.92 -11.01
CA ARG A 565 9.78 -27.45 -11.80
C ARG A 565 9.90 -28.18 -13.15
N ARG A 566 9.66 -29.50 -13.18
CA ARG A 566 9.66 -30.30 -14.42
C ARG A 566 8.50 -29.98 -15.35
N SER A 567 7.33 -29.61 -14.81
CA SER A 567 6.13 -29.30 -15.60
C SER A 567 6.33 -28.14 -16.58
N ARG A 568 7.26 -27.22 -16.28
CA ARG A 568 7.52 -25.96 -17.02
C ARG A 568 6.29 -25.05 -17.23
N ALA A 569 5.15 -25.39 -16.62
CA ALA A 569 3.90 -24.64 -16.75
C ALA A 569 3.77 -23.52 -15.70
N VAL A 570 4.63 -23.54 -14.66
CA VAL A 570 4.80 -22.44 -13.69
C VAL A 570 6.06 -21.64 -14.03
N SER A 571 6.00 -20.31 -13.89
CA SER A 571 7.15 -19.43 -14.12
C SER A 571 8.14 -19.41 -12.96
N VAL A 572 7.66 -19.43 -11.71
CA VAL A 572 8.45 -19.38 -10.47
C VAL A 572 7.81 -20.28 -9.41
N VAL A 573 8.61 -21.15 -8.80
CA VAL A 573 8.24 -21.99 -7.65
C VAL A 573 9.17 -21.62 -6.50
N GLU A 574 8.61 -21.03 -5.45
CA GLU A 574 9.28 -20.70 -4.19
C GLU A 574 8.98 -21.84 -3.19
N ILE A 575 9.94 -22.22 -2.36
CA ILE A 575 9.72 -23.15 -1.26
C ILE A 575 9.95 -22.40 0.06
N ASP A 576 9.43 -22.91 1.17
CA ASP A 576 9.79 -22.35 2.46
C ASP A 576 11.19 -22.76 2.83
N ASP A 577 12.10 -21.79 2.78
CA ASP A 577 13.49 -21.94 3.23
C ASP A 577 13.63 -21.79 4.76
N GLY A 578 12.51 -21.88 5.50
CA GLY A 578 12.41 -21.87 6.97
C GLY A 578 12.00 -20.54 7.59
N TRP A 579 11.62 -19.58 6.77
CA TRP A 579 11.29 -18.22 7.21
C TRP A 579 9.80 -17.92 7.17
N SER A 580 9.04 -18.80 6.54
CA SER A 580 7.64 -18.60 6.22
C SER A 580 6.80 -19.41 7.17
N ALA A 581 6.29 -18.74 8.21
CA ALA A 581 5.36 -19.41 9.12
C ALA A 581 4.04 -19.81 8.44
N ASP A 582 3.76 -19.32 7.22
CA ASP A 582 2.44 -19.35 6.56
C ASP A 582 2.32 -20.16 5.26
N ARG A 583 3.41 -20.74 4.73
CA ARG A 583 3.42 -21.46 3.45
C ARG A 583 4.63 -22.39 3.36
N ASP A 584 4.52 -23.48 2.60
CA ASP A 584 5.60 -24.45 2.35
C ASP A 584 6.10 -24.42 0.90
N VAL A 585 5.19 -24.19 -0.06
CA VAL A 585 5.50 -24.03 -1.50
C VAL A 585 4.61 -22.93 -2.07
N SER A 586 5.17 -22.02 -2.86
CA SER A 586 4.44 -20.94 -3.51
C SER A 586 4.65 -20.97 -5.02
N VAL A 587 3.57 -20.87 -5.78
CA VAL A 587 3.57 -20.85 -7.24
C VAL A 587 3.16 -19.47 -7.74
N LEU A 588 3.99 -18.82 -8.56
CA LEU A 588 3.66 -17.50 -9.09
C LEU A 588 2.58 -17.59 -10.17
N VAL A 589 1.44 -16.92 -9.96
CA VAL A 589 0.33 -16.78 -10.90
C VAL A 589 0.51 -15.50 -11.72
N GLY A 590 1.19 -15.63 -12.86
CA GLY A 590 1.51 -14.48 -13.71
C GLY A 590 2.50 -13.53 -13.02
N ARG A 591 2.07 -12.30 -12.72
CA ARG A 591 2.88 -11.29 -11.98
C ARG A 591 2.12 -10.70 -10.78
N TRP A 592 0.92 -11.19 -10.49
CA TRP A 592 -0.05 -10.46 -9.65
C TRP A 592 -0.48 -11.23 -8.40
N ALA A 593 -0.29 -12.56 -8.34
CA ALA A 593 -0.53 -13.34 -7.13
C ALA A 593 0.41 -14.54 -7.02
N TRP A 594 0.59 -15.00 -5.79
CA TRP A 594 1.17 -16.27 -5.39
C TRP A 594 0.04 -17.22 -5.02
N LEU A 595 0.15 -18.47 -5.46
CA LEU A 595 -0.67 -19.57 -5.02
C LEU A 595 0.14 -20.36 -4.00
N ASP A 596 -0.16 -20.14 -2.72
CA ASP A 596 0.59 -20.69 -1.60
C ASP A 596 -0.05 -22.02 -1.15
N LEU A 597 0.80 -23.01 -0.96
CA LEU A 597 0.47 -24.36 -0.54
C LEU A 597 1.11 -24.65 0.82
N ARG A 598 0.35 -25.33 1.68
CA ARG A 598 0.87 -25.97 2.91
C ARG A 598 0.53 -27.44 2.93
N ALA A 599 1.47 -28.26 3.34
CA ALA A 599 1.29 -29.69 3.52
C ALA A 599 1.50 -30.09 4.98
N LEU A 600 0.66 -31.01 5.45
CA LEU A 600 0.80 -31.66 6.75
C LEU A 600 0.66 -33.16 6.53
N VAL A 601 1.65 -33.94 6.98
CA VAL A 601 1.49 -35.39 7.10
C VAL A 601 1.25 -35.71 8.57
N GLU A 602 0.06 -36.21 8.87
CA GLU A 602 -0.31 -36.69 10.21
C GLU A 602 0.07 -38.17 10.34
N ASP A 603 0.75 -38.55 11.42
CA ASP A 603 1.02 -39.96 11.75
C ASP A 603 -0.19 -40.57 12.48
N HIS A 604 -0.73 -41.66 11.94
CA HIS A 604 -1.87 -42.40 12.51
C HIS A 604 -1.46 -43.76 13.10
N GLY A 605 -0.15 -44.00 13.27
CA GLY A 605 0.41 -45.24 13.81
C GLY A 605 0.41 -46.41 12.81
N ALA A 606 1.15 -47.47 13.14
CA ALA A 606 1.30 -48.67 12.31
C ALA A 606 1.80 -48.39 10.87
N GLY A 607 2.59 -47.32 10.70
CA GLY A 607 3.08 -46.89 9.40
C GLY A 607 2.03 -46.22 8.53
N ARG A 608 0.84 -45.87 9.04
CA ARG A 608 -0.19 -45.17 8.27
C ARG A 608 -0.10 -43.66 8.44
N GLY A 609 -0.49 -42.92 7.42
CA GLY A 609 -0.45 -41.46 7.45
C GLY A 609 -1.57 -40.80 6.66
N LEU A 610 -1.92 -39.58 7.07
CA LEU A 610 -2.87 -38.72 6.38
C LEU A 610 -2.15 -37.46 5.89
N LEU A 611 -2.07 -37.28 4.57
CA LEU A 611 -1.59 -36.05 3.95
C LEU A 611 -2.75 -35.07 3.81
N ARG A 612 -2.59 -33.85 4.31
CA ARG A 612 -3.50 -32.73 4.15
C ARG A 612 -2.78 -31.59 3.47
N VAL A 613 -3.35 -31.10 2.37
CA VAL A 613 -2.77 -30.02 1.59
C VAL A 613 -3.76 -28.87 1.53
N SER A 614 -3.37 -27.71 2.06
CA SER A 614 -4.17 -26.50 1.96
C SER A 614 -3.59 -25.54 0.93
N THR A 615 -4.46 -24.86 0.19
CA THR A 615 -4.07 -23.88 -0.82
C THR A 615 -4.80 -22.57 -0.56
N HIS A 616 -4.08 -21.45 -0.67
CA HIS A 616 -4.62 -20.10 -0.58
C HIS A 616 -3.94 -19.16 -1.58
N LEU A 617 -4.63 -18.07 -1.95
CA LEU A 617 -4.12 -17.09 -2.91
C LEU A 617 -3.62 -15.84 -2.17
N ARG A 618 -2.36 -15.45 -2.40
CA ARG A 618 -1.74 -14.26 -1.83
C ARG A 618 -1.36 -13.27 -2.94
N PRO A 619 -1.93 -12.07 -3.00
CA PRO A 619 -1.56 -11.11 -4.04
C PRO A 619 -0.08 -10.66 -3.91
N THR A 620 0.60 -10.46 -5.04
CA THR A 620 1.96 -9.91 -5.06
C THR A 620 1.91 -8.40 -4.85
N SER A 621 3.01 -7.78 -4.42
CA SER A 621 3.08 -6.31 -4.30
C SER A 621 2.82 -5.61 -5.64
N LEU A 622 3.34 -6.16 -6.74
CA LEU A 622 3.05 -5.66 -8.08
C LEU A 622 1.58 -5.87 -8.46
N GLY A 623 0.96 -6.98 -8.06
CA GLY A 623 -0.46 -7.24 -8.27
C GLY A 623 -1.35 -6.23 -7.56
N ILE A 624 -1.03 -5.90 -6.31
CA ILE A 624 -1.73 -4.85 -5.55
C ILE A 624 -1.56 -3.50 -6.25
N VAL A 625 -0.33 -3.10 -6.57
CA VAL A 625 -0.06 -1.82 -7.24
C VAL A 625 -0.73 -1.75 -8.61
N SER A 626 -0.68 -2.84 -9.39
CA SER A 626 -1.31 -2.90 -10.72
C SER A 626 -2.83 -2.86 -10.62
N ALA A 627 -3.42 -3.51 -9.61
CA ALA A 627 -4.87 -3.45 -9.37
C ALA A 627 -5.29 -2.02 -8.97
N VAL A 628 -4.52 -1.34 -8.11
CA VAL A 628 -4.76 0.06 -7.74
C VAL A 628 -4.58 1.00 -8.92
N ALA A 629 -3.50 0.84 -9.69
CA ALA A 629 -3.23 1.66 -10.87
C ALA A 629 -4.27 1.43 -11.97
N LEU A 630 -4.72 0.19 -12.17
CA LEU A 630 -5.79 -0.14 -13.10
C LEU A 630 -7.12 0.45 -12.62
N ALA A 631 -7.46 0.32 -11.34
CA ALA A 631 -8.65 0.96 -10.77
C ALA A 631 -8.61 2.49 -10.96
N ALA A 632 -7.46 3.13 -10.71
CA ALA A 632 -7.26 4.55 -10.94
C ALA A 632 -7.33 4.93 -12.42
N ALA A 633 -6.76 4.13 -13.34
CA ALA A 633 -6.80 4.38 -14.77
C ALA A 633 -8.20 4.18 -15.37
N LEU A 634 -8.93 3.16 -14.91
CA LEU A 634 -10.32 2.92 -15.28
C LEU A 634 -11.22 4.03 -14.74
N PHE A 635 -10.95 4.51 -13.54
CA PHE A 635 -11.62 5.65 -12.94
C PHE A 635 -11.32 6.95 -13.70
N ALA A 636 -10.07 7.21 -14.05
CA ALA A 636 -9.65 8.36 -14.84
C ALA A 636 -10.22 8.31 -16.27
N ALA A 637 -10.31 7.14 -16.89
CA ALA A 637 -10.89 6.98 -18.22
C ALA A 637 -12.42 7.04 -18.21
N ALA A 638 -13.08 6.56 -17.16
CA ALA A 638 -14.51 6.78 -16.93
C ALA A 638 -14.79 8.27 -16.68
N GLY A 639 -13.97 8.93 -15.85
CA GLY A 639 -14.02 10.37 -15.58
C GLY A 639 -13.76 11.21 -16.84
N ALA A 640 -12.73 10.89 -17.63
CA ALA A 640 -12.43 11.55 -18.89
C ALA A 640 -13.50 11.29 -19.97
N GLY A 641 -14.06 10.09 -20.03
CA GLY A 641 -15.18 9.76 -20.92
C GLY A 641 -16.44 10.59 -20.62
N VAL A 642 -16.67 10.88 -19.33
CA VAL A 642 -17.77 11.73 -18.85
C VAL A 642 -17.45 13.23 -19.02
N ALA A 643 -16.23 13.66 -18.70
CA ALA A 643 -15.81 15.07 -18.70
C ALA A 643 -15.51 15.62 -20.11
N LEU A 644 -14.89 14.82 -20.99
CA LEU A 644 -14.50 15.23 -22.35
C LEU A 644 -15.51 14.80 -23.42
N ARG A 645 -16.69 14.29 -23.03
CA ARG A 645 -17.73 13.73 -23.92
C ARG A 645 -17.18 12.69 -24.92
N TRP A 646 -16.29 11.82 -24.46
CA TRP A 646 -15.70 10.73 -25.24
C TRP A 646 -16.22 9.36 -24.78
N PRO A 647 -17.47 8.98 -25.13
CA PRO A 647 -18.09 7.73 -24.68
C PRO A 647 -17.32 6.48 -25.14
N LEU A 648 -16.61 6.57 -26.26
CA LEU A 648 -15.75 5.49 -26.76
C LEU A 648 -14.53 5.23 -25.87
N ALA A 649 -13.97 6.26 -25.22
CA ALA A 649 -12.85 6.10 -24.29
C ALA A 649 -13.28 5.41 -22.98
N GLY A 650 -14.44 5.79 -22.44
CA GLY A 650 -15.03 5.12 -21.28
C GLY A 650 -15.44 3.67 -21.56
N ALA A 651 -16.02 3.39 -22.74
CA ALA A 651 -16.36 2.03 -23.16
C ALA A 651 -15.12 1.15 -23.40
N ALA A 652 -14.06 1.72 -24.01
CA ALA A 652 -12.79 1.02 -24.19
C ALA A 652 -12.13 0.69 -22.84
N ALA A 653 -12.20 1.60 -21.86
CA ALA A 653 -11.71 1.35 -20.51
C ALA A 653 -12.49 0.23 -19.82
N ALA A 654 -13.84 0.26 -19.86
CA ALA A 654 -14.66 -0.80 -19.29
C ALA A 654 -14.40 -2.17 -19.94
N LEU A 655 -14.27 -2.22 -21.27
CA LEU A 655 -13.92 -3.46 -21.98
C LEU A 655 -12.52 -3.97 -21.61
N LEU A 656 -11.54 -3.06 -21.45
CA LEU A 656 -10.20 -3.42 -20.99
C LEU A 656 -10.22 -3.95 -19.54
N ALA A 657 -11.04 -3.38 -18.66
CA ALA A 657 -11.23 -3.86 -17.29
C ALA A 657 -11.78 -5.29 -17.24
N VAL A 658 -12.82 -5.56 -18.03
CA VAL A 658 -13.46 -6.87 -18.13
C VAL A 658 -12.48 -7.88 -18.73
N ALA A 659 -11.77 -7.50 -19.79
CA ALA A 659 -10.75 -8.35 -20.42
C ALA A 659 -9.62 -8.69 -19.44
N LEU A 660 -9.09 -7.72 -18.70
CA LEU A 660 -8.02 -7.94 -17.73
C LEU A 660 -8.49 -8.82 -16.55
N THR A 661 -9.70 -8.59 -16.05
CA THR A 661 -10.31 -9.41 -14.99
C THR A 661 -10.54 -10.86 -15.45
N ALA A 662 -11.01 -11.03 -16.69
CA ALA A 662 -11.17 -12.36 -17.28
C ALA A 662 -9.82 -13.06 -17.47
N ILE A 663 -8.77 -12.33 -17.90
CA ILE A 663 -7.42 -12.86 -18.06
C ILE A 663 -6.82 -13.26 -16.71
N THR A 664 -6.98 -12.45 -15.66
CA THR A 664 -6.46 -12.79 -14.32
C THR A 664 -7.21 -13.99 -13.76
N ALA A 665 -8.55 -13.99 -13.76
CA ALA A 665 -9.35 -15.13 -13.31
C ALA A 665 -8.98 -16.42 -14.05
N TRP A 666 -8.82 -16.35 -15.37
CA TRP A 666 -8.41 -17.48 -16.19
C TRP A 666 -7.01 -17.98 -15.82
N ARG A 667 -6.04 -17.09 -15.63
CA ARG A 667 -4.67 -17.47 -15.22
C ARG A 667 -4.63 -18.09 -13.83
N THR A 668 -5.44 -17.61 -12.88
CA THR A 668 -5.59 -18.27 -11.57
C THR A 668 -6.15 -19.65 -11.74
N ALA A 669 -7.22 -19.82 -12.52
CA ALA A 669 -7.82 -21.12 -12.76
C ALA A 669 -6.82 -22.11 -13.37
N GLN A 670 -5.98 -21.67 -14.33
CA GLN A 670 -4.93 -22.50 -14.90
C GLN A 670 -3.86 -22.90 -13.87
N ALA A 671 -3.42 -21.96 -13.02
CA ALA A 671 -2.42 -22.24 -11.98
C ALA A 671 -2.98 -23.15 -10.87
N THR A 672 -4.23 -22.93 -10.46
CA THR A 672 -4.94 -23.77 -9.50
C THR A 672 -5.11 -25.19 -10.03
N ALA A 673 -5.52 -25.35 -11.30
CA ALA A 673 -5.63 -26.66 -11.94
C ALA A 673 -4.28 -27.38 -11.99
N LEU A 674 -3.22 -26.66 -12.36
CA LEU A 674 -1.88 -27.25 -12.41
C LEU A 674 -1.40 -27.71 -11.03
N LEU A 675 -1.56 -26.88 -10.00
CA LEU A 675 -1.13 -27.21 -8.64
C LEU A 675 -1.94 -28.38 -8.06
N HIS A 676 -3.27 -28.38 -8.26
CA HIS A 676 -4.13 -29.47 -7.82
C HIS A 676 -3.73 -30.80 -8.47
N ARG A 677 -3.51 -30.81 -9.79
CA ARG A 677 -3.02 -32.01 -10.50
C ARG A 677 -1.61 -32.43 -10.09
N ALA A 678 -0.74 -31.49 -9.71
CA ALA A 678 0.58 -31.79 -9.19
C ALA A 678 0.50 -32.55 -7.88
N VAL A 679 -0.36 -32.08 -6.96
CA VAL A 679 -0.60 -32.72 -5.66
C VAL A 679 -1.18 -34.11 -5.87
N ASP A 680 -2.20 -34.26 -6.73
CA ASP A 680 -2.78 -35.56 -7.06
C ASP A 680 -1.75 -36.53 -7.64
N ALA A 681 -0.92 -36.08 -8.59
CA ALA A 681 0.09 -36.91 -9.23
C ALA A 681 1.18 -37.38 -8.25
N VAL A 682 1.63 -36.51 -7.36
CA VAL A 682 2.65 -36.83 -6.36
C VAL A 682 2.08 -37.76 -5.29
N ALA A 683 0.87 -37.48 -4.79
CA ALA A 683 0.18 -38.33 -3.83
C ALA A 683 -0.05 -39.74 -4.40
N ALA A 684 -0.52 -39.84 -5.66
CA ALA A 684 -0.70 -41.12 -6.34
C ALA A 684 0.64 -41.86 -6.56
N GLY A 685 1.72 -41.14 -6.91
CA GLY A 685 3.07 -41.70 -7.07
C GLY A 685 3.66 -42.26 -5.78
N LEU A 686 3.22 -41.75 -4.62
CA LEU A 686 3.58 -42.25 -3.30
C LEU A 686 2.60 -43.31 -2.76
N GLY A 687 1.66 -43.78 -3.59
CA GLY A 687 0.69 -44.83 -3.21
C GLY A 687 -0.47 -44.34 -2.34
N MET A 688 -0.71 -43.02 -2.26
CA MET A 688 -1.79 -42.46 -1.45
C MET A 688 -3.14 -42.45 -2.20
N ILE A 689 -4.23 -42.58 -1.45
CA ILE A 689 -5.60 -42.60 -1.96
C ILE A 689 -6.28 -41.27 -1.64
N ALA A 690 -6.79 -40.59 -2.68
CA ALA A 690 -7.52 -39.35 -2.52
C ALA A 690 -8.83 -39.53 -1.73
N MET A 691 -9.05 -38.66 -0.75
CA MET A 691 -10.26 -38.62 0.07
C MET A 691 -11.17 -37.46 -0.34
N LYS A 692 -12.39 -37.41 0.22
CA LYS A 692 -13.29 -36.27 0.02
C LYS A 692 -12.63 -34.97 0.53
N PRO A 693 -12.57 -33.89 -0.27
CA PRO A 693 -12.01 -32.62 0.15
C PRO A 693 -12.73 -32.04 1.37
N GLY A 694 -12.01 -31.25 2.18
CA GLY A 694 -12.62 -30.50 3.27
C GLY A 694 -13.55 -29.38 2.76
N PRO A 695 -14.53 -28.92 3.56
CA PRO A 695 -15.32 -27.74 3.20
C PRO A 695 -14.41 -26.51 3.10
N ALA A 696 -14.69 -25.62 2.14
CA ALA A 696 -13.97 -24.34 2.03
C ALA A 696 -14.18 -23.52 3.31
N ARG A 697 -13.09 -23.02 3.88
CA ARG A 697 -13.12 -22.25 5.13
C ARG A 697 -12.77 -20.79 4.87
N PRO A 698 -13.39 -19.84 5.59
CA PRO A 698 -12.89 -18.47 5.62
C PRO A 698 -11.45 -18.48 6.17
N PRO A 699 -10.62 -17.51 5.79
CA PRO A 699 -9.21 -17.52 6.17
C PRO A 699 -9.09 -17.50 7.70
N LEU A 700 -8.34 -18.44 8.27
CA LEU A 700 -7.81 -18.31 9.63
C LEU A 700 -6.77 -17.19 9.57
N VAL A 701 -7.20 -15.97 9.84
CA VAL A 701 -6.31 -14.80 9.82
C VAL A 701 -5.33 -14.94 10.99
N ALA A 702 -4.12 -15.41 10.69
CA ALA A 702 -3.03 -15.36 11.67
C ALA A 702 -2.82 -13.90 12.11
N PRO A 703 -2.55 -13.61 13.40
CA PRO A 703 -2.31 -12.25 13.88
C PRO A 703 -1.18 -11.50 13.13
N SER A 704 -0.24 -12.25 12.53
CA SER A 704 0.80 -11.73 11.63
C SER A 704 0.24 -11.12 10.34
N MET A 705 -0.85 -11.67 9.80
CA MET A 705 -1.56 -11.11 8.65
C MET A 705 -2.31 -9.83 9.01
N LEU A 706 -2.88 -9.70 10.21
CA LEU A 706 -3.51 -8.44 10.66
C LEU A 706 -2.49 -7.29 10.76
N ARG A 707 -1.26 -7.55 11.23
CA ARG A 707 -0.19 -6.53 11.30
C ARG A 707 0.38 -6.16 9.93
N ALA A 708 0.48 -7.11 9.00
CA ALA A 708 1.03 -6.87 7.66
C ALA A 708 -0.02 -6.39 6.65
N TYR A 709 -1.30 -6.77 6.78
CA TYR A 709 -2.35 -6.48 5.81
C TYR A 709 -3.38 -5.47 6.32
N GLY A 710 -3.58 -5.31 7.63
CA GLY A 710 -4.51 -4.31 8.18
C GLY A 710 -4.14 -2.88 7.80
N LEU A 711 -2.86 -2.52 7.89
CA LEU A 711 -2.37 -1.20 7.47
C LEU A 711 -2.28 -1.06 5.94
N ARG A 712 -2.02 -2.16 5.21
CA ARG A 712 -1.91 -2.16 3.73
C ARG A 712 -3.27 -2.07 3.05
N SER A 713 -4.25 -2.79 3.55
CA SER A 713 -5.65 -2.68 3.14
C SER A 713 -6.24 -1.36 3.61
N ALA A 714 -5.94 -0.88 4.82
CA ALA A 714 -6.40 0.43 5.27
C ALA A 714 -5.79 1.59 4.44
N VAL A 715 -4.51 1.54 4.05
CA VAL A 715 -3.92 2.57 3.16
C VAL A 715 -4.43 2.46 1.74
N VAL A 716 -4.66 1.26 1.20
CA VAL A 716 -5.31 1.09 -0.12
C VAL A 716 -6.77 1.52 -0.08
N PHE A 717 -7.49 1.25 1.01
CA PHE A 717 -8.87 1.69 1.24
C PHE A 717 -8.92 3.20 1.50
N LEU A 718 -7.94 3.77 2.21
CA LEU A 718 -7.79 5.22 2.44
C LEU A 718 -7.39 5.94 1.16
N VAL A 719 -6.50 5.37 0.33
CA VAL A 719 -6.15 5.89 -1.00
C VAL A 719 -7.32 5.69 -1.97
N MET A 720 -8.10 4.61 -1.86
CA MET A 720 -9.36 4.45 -2.58
C MET A 720 -10.43 5.43 -2.11
N ILE A 721 -10.52 5.74 -0.81
CA ILE A 721 -11.44 6.73 -0.23
C ILE A 721 -10.98 8.15 -0.55
N LEU A 722 -9.67 8.41 -0.57
CA LEU A 722 -9.08 9.66 -1.04
C LEU A 722 -9.23 9.79 -2.56
N ALA A 723 -9.14 8.71 -3.33
CA ALA A 723 -9.43 8.69 -4.76
C ALA A 723 -10.93 8.76 -5.07
N LEU A 724 -11.79 8.15 -4.23
CA LEU A 724 -13.24 8.32 -4.27
C LEU A 724 -13.59 9.77 -3.94
N GLY A 725 -12.96 10.32 -2.90
CA GLY A 725 -13.17 11.67 -2.37
C GLY A 725 -12.69 12.76 -3.31
N THR A 726 -11.50 12.60 -3.91
CA THR A 726 -10.96 13.51 -4.94
C THR A 726 -11.68 13.32 -6.28
N GLY A 727 -12.16 12.11 -6.58
CA GLY A 727 -13.01 11.83 -7.74
C GLY A 727 -14.41 12.42 -7.65
N THR A 728 -15.02 12.43 -6.46
CA THR A 728 -16.27 13.16 -6.19
C THR A 728 -16.08 14.66 -6.18
N PHE A 729 -14.89 15.15 -5.81
CA PHE A 729 -14.55 16.58 -5.84
C PHE A 729 -14.36 17.10 -7.28
N MET A 730 -13.68 16.32 -8.14
CA MET A 730 -13.43 16.69 -9.54
C MET A 730 -14.64 16.49 -10.48
N LEU A 731 -15.64 15.68 -10.10
CA LEU A 731 -16.92 15.59 -10.81
C LEU A 731 -17.92 16.67 -10.37
N ARG A 732 -17.68 17.37 -9.26
CA ARG A 732 -18.57 18.44 -8.76
C ARG A 732 -18.28 19.78 -9.41
N GLU A 733 -17.02 20.12 -9.71
CA GLU A 733 -16.70 21.44 -10.29
C GLU A 733 -16.98 21.60 -11.80
N ALA A 734 -17.26 20.53 -12.54
CA ALA A 734 -17.35 20.63 -14.01
C ALA A 734 -18.77 20.86 -14.57
N ALA A 735 -19.83 20.94 -13.74
CA ALA A 735 -21.19 21.18 -14.26
C ALA A 735 -22.28 21.60 -13.24
N THR A 736 -21.98 21.96 -11.98
CA THR A 736 -23.05 22.08 -10.97
C THR A 736 -23.42 23.52 -10.65
N ALA A 737 -24.74 23.71 -10.44
CA ALA A 737 -25.33 24.80 -9.68
C ALA A 737 -24.47 25.22 -8.49
N GLU A 738 -24.46 26.50 -8.18
CA GLU A 738 -23.86 27.03 -6.96
C GLU A 738 -24.59 26.38 -5.77
N VAL A 739 -23.87 25.57 -4.97
CA VAL A 739 -24.39 24.92 -3.76
C VAL A 739 -23.75 25.60 -2.56
N ILE A 740 -24.59 26.09 -1.66
CA ILE A 740 -24.21 26.78 -0.42
C ILE A 740 -24.70 25.93 0.76
N GLY A 741 -23.85 25.69 1.75
CA GLY A 741 -24.14 24.72 2.81
C GLY A 741 -23.70 23.29 2.46
N ALA A 742 -24.51 22.31 2.89
CA ALA A 742 -24.28 20.85 2.88
C ALA A 742 -23.50 20.30 4.09
N GLN A 743 -23.27 21.13 5.09
CA GLN A 743 -22.83 20.70 6.41
C GLN A 743 -23.80 21.26 7.45
N LYS A 744 -24.37 20.34 8.24
CA LYS A 744 -25.30 20.66 9.32
C LYS A 744 -24.64 21.50 10.41
N GLY A 745 -25.29 22.57 10.86
CA GLY A 745 -24.91 23.38 12.03
C GLY A 745 -24.82 24.88 11.70
N PHE A 746 -24.15 25.65 12.55
CA PHE A 746 -24.01 27.11 12.39
C PHE A 746 -22.53 27.55 12.32
N ALA A 747 -22.07 28.01 11.15
CA ALA A 747 -20.74 28.56 10.95
C ALA A 747 -20.63 29.39 9.66
N GLY A 748 -19.51 30.11 9.51
CA GLY A 748 -19.10 30.74 8.25
C GLY A 748 -19.60 32.17 8.01
N ASP A 749 -20.19 32.81 9.03
CA ASP A 749 -20.55 34.24 8.95
C ASP A 749 -19.34 35.11 8.57
N TYR A 750 -19.58 36.09 7.73
CA TYR A 750 -18.63 37.01 7.09
C TYR A 750 -17.60 36.35 6.16
N GLY A 751 -17.73 35.03 5.93
CA GLY A 751 -16.93 34.27 4.98
C GLY A 751 -17.67 33.99 3.66
N PRO A 752 -17.04 33.26 2.72
CA PRO A 752 -17.69 32.83 1.48
C PRO A 752 -18.89 31.93 1.75
N ALA A 753 -20.03 32.21 1.12
CA ALA A 753 -21.26 31.45 1.32
C ALA A 753 -21.11 29.93 1.09
N PRO A 754 -20.37 29.42 0.07
CA PRO A 754 -20.27 27.98 -0.18
C PRO A 754 -19.67 27.13 0.94
N VAL A 755 -18.98 27.73 1.92
CA VAL A 755 -18.36 27.03 3.05
C VAL A 755 -19.11 27.19 4.36
N ALA A 756 -20.23 27.92 4.37
CA ALA A 756 -21.04 28.09 5.57
C ALA A 756 -21.78 26.80 5.95
N TRP A 757 -22.07 26.66 7.24
CA TRP A 757 -22.90 25.56 7.75
C TRP A 757 -24.31 26.10 7.97
N LEU A 758 -25.30 25.29 7.59
CA LEU A 758 -26.72 25.59 7.71
C LEU A 758 -27.39 24.43 8.46
N ASP A 759 -28.56 24.66 9.06
CA ASP A 759 -29.39 23.60 9.65
C ASP A 759 -30.85 23.82 9.26
N THR A 760 -31.35 22.94 8.39
CA THR A 760 -32.74 22.96 7.92
C THR A 760 -33.13 24.33 7.34
N PRO A 761 -32.48 24.81 6.26
CA PRO A 761 -32.84 26.08 5.64
C PRO A 761 -34.31 26.06 5.15
N GLY A 762 -35.05 27.10 5.54
CA GLY A 762 -36.47 27.31 5.25
C GLY A 762 -36.68 28.39 4.19
N GLY A 763 -37.53 29.36 4.51
CA GLY A 763 -37.91 30.52 3.68
C GLY A 763 -36.74 31.13 2.94
N ILE A 764 -36.92 31.46 1.67
CA ILE A 764 -35.89 32.14 0.86
C ILE A 764 -36.58 33.20 0.00
N ASP A 765 -35.96 34.37 -0.09
CA ASP A 765 -36.40 35.45 -0.97
C ASP A 765 -35.19 36.24 -1.50
N VAL A 766 -35.37 36.92 -2.63
CA VAL A 766 -34.30 37.64 -3.33
C VAL A 766 -34.67 39.11 -3.46
N ALA A 767 -33.88 39.97 -2.82
CA ALA A 767 -34.07 41.41 -2.88
C ALA A 767 -33.82 41.96 -4.30
N SER A 768 -34.35 43.16 -4.57
CA SER A 768 -34.19 43.84 -5.87
C SER A 768 -32.74 44.20 -6.21
N ASN A 769 -31.85 44.30 -5.22
CA ASN A 769 -30.40 44.44 -5.42
C ASN A 769 -29.72 43.11 -5.81
N GLY A 770 -30.43 42.00 -5.64
CA GLY A 770 -30.04 40.62 -5.93
C GLY A 770 -29.43 39.87 -4.75
N ASP A 771 -29.40 40.44 -3.55
CA ASP A 771 -29.02 39.72 -2.33
C ASP A 771 -30.08 38.67 -1.99
N VAL A 772 -29.64 37.55 -1.44
CA VAL A 772 -30.50 36.41 -1.12
C VAL A 772 -30.66 36.34 0.40
N TYR A 773 -31.89 36.42 0.88
CA TYR A 773 -32.23 36.30 2.29
C TYR A 773 -32.90 34.96 2.51
N PHE A 774 -32.52 34.26 3.56
CA PHE A 774 -33.13 32.98 3.87
C PHE A 774 -33.16 32.72 5.38
N ALA A 775 -34.12 31.92 5.80
CA ALA A 775 -34.22 31.42 7.15
C ALA A 775 -33.32 30.19 7.32
N ASP A 776 -32.38 30.27 8.25
CA ASP A 776 -31.58 29.12 8.70
C ASP A 776 -32.27 28.56 9.94
N SER A 777 -33.39 27.88 9.71
CA SER A 777 -34.50 27.75 10.67
C SER A 777 -34.07 27.12 12.00
N ASN A 778 -33.36 25.99 11.97
CA ASN A 778 -32.91 25.35 13.22
C ASN A 778 -31.72 26.04 13.89
N ASN A 779 -31.06 26.97 13.20
CA ASN A 779 -30.09 27.88 13.80
C ASN A 779 -30.74 29.16 14.34
N HIS A 780 -32.07 29.30 14.21
CA HIS A 780 -32.87 30.40 14.76
C HIS A 780 -32.45 31.79 14.26
N VAL A 781 -31.99 31.87 13.01
CA VAL A 781 -31.50 33.11 12.40
C VAL A 781 -31.99 33.29 10.97
N ILE A 782 -32.03 34.54 10.52
CA ILE A 782 -32.12 34.92 9.10
C ILE A 782 -30.74 35.32 8.63
N ARG A 783 -30.30 34.76 7.49
CA ARG A 783 -29.00 35.04 6.89
C ARG A 783 -29.16 35.66 5.51
N ARG A 784 -28.20 36.51 5.14
CA ARG A 784 -28.10 37.17 3.85
C ARG A 784 -26.85 36.68 3.13
N ILE A 785 -26.98 36.40 1.83
CA ILE A 785 -25.86 36.21 0.90
C ILE A 785 -25.74 37.47 0.06
N ASP A 786 -24.62 38.18 0.18
CA ASP A 786 -24.32 39.37 -0.62
C ASP A 786 -24.03 38.96 -2.07
N ARG A 787 -24.74 39.56 -3.01
CA ARG A 787 -24.61 39.18 -4.42
C ARG A 787 -23.25 39.49 -5.02
N ARG A 788 -22.57 40.55 -4.53
CA ARG A 788 -21.39 41.14 -5.16
C ARG A 788 -20.13 40.34 -4.86
N ASP A 789 -19.97 39.93 -3.61
CA ASP A 789 -18.78 39.20 -3.15
C ASP A 789 -19.07 37.77 -2.67
N ASN A 790 -20.35 37.36 -2.69
CA ASN A 790 -20.80 36.03 -2.29
C ASN A 790 -20.50 35.69 -0.84
N THR A 791 -20.42 36.70 0.04
CA THR A 791 -20.27 36.50 1.47
C THR A 791 -21.61 36.28 2.15
N ILE A 792 -21.64 35.52 3.24
CA ILE A 792 -22.84 35.26 4.03
C ILE A 792 -22.75 35.94 5.40
N ALA A 793 -23.84 36.53 5.87
CA ALA A 793 -23.91 37.15 7.20
C ALA A 793 -25.29 36.98 7.83
N THR A 794 -25.33 36.79 9.15
CA THR A 794 -26.57 36.86 9.94
C THR A 794 -27.10 38.30 9.98
N VAL A 795 -28.39 38.46 9.66
CA VAL A 795 -29.08 39.77 9.64
C VAL A 795 -30.19 39.89 10.67
N ALA A 796 -30.72 38.77 11.19
CA ALA A 796 -31.65 38.74 12.30
C ALA A 796 -31.53 37.44 13.08
N GLY A 797 -31.81 37.47 14.38
CA GLY A 797 -31.66 36.33 15.29
C GLY A 797 -30.24 36.20 15.83
N ASN A 798 -30.10 35.44 16.91
CA ASN A 798 -28.81 35.13 17.53
C ASN A 798 -28.71 33.66 17.95
N ASN A 799 -28.06 32.85 17.12
CA ASN A 799 -27.84 31.42 17.39
C ASN A 799 -27.12 31.15 18.72
N ALA A 800 -26.27 32.08 19.21
CA ALA A 800 -25.55 31.87 20.48
C ALA A 800 -26.45 31.94 21.71
N ILE A 801 -27.60 32.62 21.62
CA ILE A 801 -28.60 32.72 22.71
C ILE A 801 -29.65 31.61 22.59
N GLY A 802 -29.84 31.05 21.39
CA GLY A 802 -30.78 29.96 21.10
C GLY A 802 -32.23 30.44 20.91
N ALA A 803 -33.13 29.47 20.70
CA ALA A 803 -34.55 29.71 20.46
C ALA A 803 -35.23 30.54 21.57
N GLY A 804 -36.16 31.40 21.18
CA GLY A 804 -37.03 32.17 22.07
C GLY A 804 -37.54 33.45 21.43
N PHE A 805 -38.17 34.32 22.22
CA PHE A 805 -38.70 35.62 21.77
C PHE A 805 -38.10 36.76 22.59
N SER A 806 -37.42 37.70 21.94
CA SER A 806 -36.95 38.95 22.55
C SER A 806 -36.58 40.00 21.48
N GLY A 807 -36.09 41.17 21.92
CA GLY A 807 -35.39 42.13 21.06
C GLY A 807 -36.23 43.15 20.30
N ASP A 808 -37.55 43.22 20.55
CA ASP A 808 -38.39 44.26 19.92
C ASP A 808 -37.86 45.67 20.19
N PHE A 809 -37.82 46.47 19.14
CA PHE A 809 -37.24 47.82 19.08
C PHE A 809 -35.71 47.88 19.29
N GLY A 810 -35.04 46.73 19.37
CA GLY A 810 -33.58 46.59 19.46
C GLY A 810 -32.94 46.08 18.16
N ALA A 811 -31.64 45.80 18.20
CA ALA A 811 -30.89 45.29 17.05
C ALA A 811 -31.37 43.87 16.67
N ALA A 812 -31.68 43.66 15.39
CA ALA A 812 -32.20 42.40 14.89
C ALA A 812 -31.26 41.21 15.13
N THR A 813 -29.94 41.42 15.08
CA THR A 813 -28.91 40.41 15.34
C THR A 813 -28.73 40.06 16.83
N GLU A 814 -29.39 40.78 17.73
CA GLU A 814 -29.41 40.50 19.17
C GLU A 814 -30.72 39.87 19.64
N ALA A 815 -31.75 39.89 18.80
CA ALA A 815 -33.05 39.30 19.12
C ALA A 815 -33.02 37.77 19.13
N GLN A 816 -33.85 37.16 19.97
CA GLN A 816 -34.17 35.74 19.85
C GLN A 816 -35.34 35.56 18.87
N LEU A 817 -35.16 34.60 17.98
CA LEU A 817 -36.19 34.02 17.12
C LEU A 817 -36.37 32.56 17.52
N ASP A 818 -37.52 31.96 17.20
CA ASP A 818 -37.75 30.52 17.38
C ASP A 818 -38.18 29.89 16.06
N THR A 819 -37.20 29.20 15.47
CA THR A 819 -37.34 28.42 14.24
C THR A 819 -38.10 29.20 13.15
N PRO A 820 -37.56 30.35 12.71
CA PRO A 820 -38.19 31.14 11.67
C PRO A 820 -38.23 30.33 10.36
N ASP A 821 -39.38 30.32 9.67
CA ASP A 821 -39.57 29.51 8.46
C ASP A 821 -39.88 30.33 7.21
N GLY A 822 -40.38 31.55 7.36
CA GLY A 822 -40.71 32.44 6.25
C GLY A 822 -39.85 33.70 6.27
N VAL A 823 -39.40 34.16 5.10
CA VAL A 823 -38.82 35.49 4.94
C VAL A 823 -39.27 36.09 3.61
N ALA A 824 -39.58 37.39 3.61
CA ALA A 824 -39.89 38.17 2.42
C ALA A 824 -39.25 39.55 2.51
N VAL A 825 -38.82 40.10 1.38
CA VAL A 825 -38.30 41.46 1.26
C VAL A 825 -39.44 42.37 0.84
N ALA A 826 -39.82 43.31 1.71
CA ALA A 826 -40.86 44.28 1.43
C ALA A 826 -40.42 45.31 0.36
N PRO A 827 -41.37 46.00 -0.31
CA PRO A 827 -41.04 46.98 -1.35
C PRO A 827 -40.16 48.16 -0.89
N ASP A 828 -40.18 48.47 0.40
CA ASP A 828 -39.33 49.47 1.05
C ASP A 828 -37.92 48.95 1.41
N GLY A 829 -37.67 47.65 1.24
CA GLY A 829 -36.41 46.97 1.50
C GLY A 829 -36.34 46.25 2.85
N ASP A 830 -37.37 46.39 3.69
CA ASP A 830 -37.40 45.75 5.01
C ASP A 830 -37.59 44.24 4.90
N LEU A 831 -37.09 43.49 5.89
CA LEU A 831 -37.30 42.04 5.95
C LEU A 831 -38.52 41.74 6.81
N ILE A 832 -39.48 41.04 6.23
CA ILE A 832 -40.61 40.46 6.94
C ILE A 832 -40.26 39.00 7.24
N VAL A 833 -40.37 38.61 8.50
CA VAL A 833 -39.94 37.30 8.99
C VAL A 833 -41.11 36.61 9.68
N ALA A 834 -41.42 35.39 9.27
CA ALA A 834 -42.33 34.52 10.00
C ALA A 834 -41.53 33.82 11.10
N ASP A 835 -41.67 34.32 12.33
CA ASP A 835 -41.02 33.79 13.53
C ASP A 835 -41.92 32.67 14.08
N SER A 836 -41.89 31.54 13.36
CA SER A 836 -42.98 30.57 13.31
C SER A 836 -43.35 29.96 14.66
N HIS A 837 -42.38 29.51 15.45
CA HIS A 837 -42.67 28.90 16.76
C HIS A 837 -42.91 29.93 17.87
N ASN A 838 -42.58 31.20 17.62
CA ASN A 838 -43.02 32.32 18.44
C ASN A 838 -44.42 32.84 18.07
N ASN A 839 -45.08 32.25 17.06
CA ASN A 839 -46.41 32.64 16.57
C ASN A 839 -46.52 34.13 16.22
N ARG A 840 -45.47 34.68 15.60
CA ARG A 840 -45.36 36.11 15.30
C ARG A 840 -44.83 36.37 13.90
N ILE A 841 -45.19 37.53 13.36
CA ILE A 841 -44.54 38.12 12.20
C ILE A 841 -43.70 39.31 12.68
N ARG A 842 -42.42 39.29 12.31
CA ARG A 842 -41.43 40.31 12.69
C ARG A 842 -41.04 41.11 11.45
N ARG A 843 -40.71 42.38 11.63
CA ARG A 843 -40.18 43.27 10.60
C ARG A 843 -38.83 43.80 11.04
N VAL A 844 -37.83 43.69 10.17
CA VAL A 844 -36.49 44.26 10.35
C VAL A 844 -36.35 45.45 9.42
N ASP A 845 -36.22 46.64 10.02
CA ASP A 845 -35.94 47.87 9.30
C ASP A 845 -34.54 47.79 8.67
N TRP A 846 -34.47 47.85 7.34
CA TRP A 846 -33.21 47.66 6.62
C TRP A 846 -32.16 48.74 6.91
N PRO A 847 -32.49 50.05 6.95
CA PRO A 847 -31.52 51.09 7.25
C PRO A 847 -30.90 51.03 8.65
N THR A 848 -31.70 50.71 9.67
CA THR A 848 -31.29 50.76 11.08
C THR A 848 -30.96 49.39 11.67
N GLY A 849 -31.41 48.30 11.05
CA GLY A 849 -31.29 46.95 11.57
C GLY A 849 -32.15 46.69 12.81
N VAL A 850 -33.20 47.48 13.04
CA VAL A 850 -34.10 47.32 14.20
C VAL A 850 -35.20 46.32 13.90
N ILE A 851 -35.45 45.37 14.81
CA ILE A 851 -36.54 44.39 14.68
C ILE A 851 -37.76 44.79 15.51
N THR A 852 -38.96 44.58 14.96
CA THR A 852 -40.24 44.84 15.64
C THR A 852 -41.25 43.74 15.32
N THR A 853 -42.13 43.43 16.27
CA THR A 853 -43.31 42.60 15.99
C THR A 853 -44.36 43.44 15.25
N ILE A 854 -44.94 42.89 14.18
CA ILE A 854 -45.99 43.55 13.38
C ILE A 854 -47.31 42.78 13.35
N ALA A 855 -47.30 41.49 13.68
CA ALA A 855 -48.50 40.69 13.90
C ALA A 855 -48.24 39.49 14.82
N GLY A 856 -49.29 38.98 15.46
CA GLY A 856 -49.23 37.84 16.37
C GLY A 856 -49.13 38.25 17.84
N SER A 857 -50.08 37.80 18.67
CA SER A 857 -50.02 37.94 20.13
C SER A 857 -48.90 37.09 20.75
N GLY A 858 -48.53 36.00 20.06
CA GLY A 858 -47.68 34.92 20.55
C GLY A 858 -48.43 33.68 21.01
N ASP A 859 -49.74 33.76 21.14
CA ASP A 859 -50.60 32.61 21.42
C ASP A 859 -50.83 31.80 20.14
N SER A 860 -50.63 30.49 20.22
CA SER A 860 -50.91 29.52 19.15
C SER A 860 -52.42 29.24 19.10
N ASP A 861 -53.19 30.15 18.47
CA ASP A 861 -54.66 30.05 18.36
C ASP A 861 -55.20 30.86 17.15
N TYR A 862 -56.52 30.84 16.95
CA TYR A 862 -57.26 31.76 16.08
C TYR A 862 -58.38 32.44 16.87
N ASP A 863 -58.28 33.76 17.02
CA ASP A 863 -59.17 34.57 17.85
C ASP A 863 -59.89 35.67 17.04
N GLY A 864 -60.12 35.39 15.75
CA GLY A 864 -60.87 36.24 14.82
C GLY A 864 -60.02 37.17 13.94
N ASP A 865 -60.69 37.81 13.00
CA ASP A 865 -60.14 38.78 12.03
C ASP A 865 -60.71 40.21 12.27
N ASP A 866 -60.38 41.13 11.36
CA ASP A 866 -60.88 42.51 11.32
C ASP A 866 -60.50 43.35 12.55
N LYS A 867 -59.31 43.09 13.09
CA LYS A 867 -58.75 43.75 14.27
C LYS A 867 -57.26 44.05 14.08
N PRO A 868 -56.62 44.87 14.96
CA PRO A 868 -55.20 45.17 14.87
C PRO A 868 -54.36 43.89 14.80
N ALA A 869 -53.42 43.81 13.85
CA ALA A 869 -52.65 42.60 13.59
C ALA A 869 -51.80 42.14 14.79
N LEU A 870 -51.36 43.08 15.64
CA LEU A 870 -50.64 42.80 16.89
C LEU A 870 -51.48 42.07 17.95
N GLU A 871 -52.81 42.22 17.89
CA GLU A 871 -53.74 41.60 18.84
C GLU A 871 -54.27 40.24 18.35
N ALA A 872 -53.98 39.86 17.12
CA ALA A 872 -54.44 38.60 16.56
C ALA A 872 -53.52 37.44 16.94
N ALA A 873 -54.13 36.32 17.33
CA ALA A 873 -53.44 35.05 17.46
C ALA A 873 -53.12 34.47 16.08
N LEU A 874 -51.93 33.89 15.95
CA LEU A 874 -51.44 33.16 14.78
C LEU A 874 -51.00 31.78 15.23
N ASN A 875 -50.97 30.80 14.34
CA ASN A 875 -50.55 29.45 14.70
C ASN A 875 -49.55 28.88 13.71
N THR A 876 -48.28 28.91 14.11
CA THR A 876 -47.13 28.44 13.31
C THR A 876 -47.14 29.05 11.90
N PRO A 877 -47.08 30.39 11.76
CA PRO A 877 -47.03 31.01 10.45
C PRO A 877 -45.76 30.57 9.73
N SER A 878 -45.88 29.89 8.59
CA SER A 878 -44.73 29.25 7.90
C SER A 878 -44.15 30.09 6.76
N ALA A 879 -44.94 31.01 6.21
CA ALA A 879 -44.54 31.87 5.11
C ALA A 879 -45.17 33.25 5.20
N VAL A 880 -44.47 34.22 4.59
CA VAL A 880 -44.91 35.60 4.43
C VAL A 880 -44.62 36.04 3.00
N ALA A 881 -45.49 36.88 2.43
CA ALA A 881 -45.24 37.56 1.16
C ALA A 881 -45.64 39.03 1.26
N ALA A 882 -44.77 39.91 0.79
CA ALA A 882 -45.02 41.34 0.78
C ALA A 882 -45.49 41.79 -0.61
N ALA A 883 -46.71 42.31 -0.69
CA ALA A 883 -47.27 42.81 -1.92
C ALA A 883 -46.72 44.21 -2.27
N PRO A 884 -46.69 44.60 -3.56
CA PRO A 884 -46.19 45.92 -3.98
C PRO A 884 -46.93 47.12 -3.37
N ASN A 885 -48.16 46.94 -2.89
CA ASN A 885 -48.95 47.96 -2.22
C ASN A 885 -48.63 48.10 -0.71
N GLY A 886 -47.76 47.25 -0.18
CA GLY A 886 -47.36 47.22 1.23
C GLY A 886 -48.07 46.16 2.07
N ASP A 887 -49.13 45.52 1.56
CA ASP A 887 -49.84 44.48 2.31
C ASP A 887 -48.97 43.25 2.54
N ILE A 888 -49.12 42.61 3.70
CA ILE A 888 -48.34 41.43 4.07
C ILE A 888 -49.27 40.23 4.18
N TYR A 889 -49.06 39.23 3.34
CA TYR A 889 -49.80 37.98 3.34
C TYR A 889 -49.06 36.95 4.19
N ILE A 890 -49.81 36.16 4.94
CA ILE A 890 -49.30 35.22 5.94
C ILE A 890 -49.95 33.86 5.66
N ALA A 891 -49.14 32.83 5.50
CA ALA A 891 -49.61 31.45 5.58
C ALA A 891 -49.73 31.05 7.06
N ASP A 892 -50.93 31.20 7.61
CA ASP A 892 -51.27 30.87 9.00
C ASP A 892 -51.56 29.36 9.11
N THR A 893 -50.47 28.59 9.01
CA THR A 893 -50.44 27.17 8.62
C THR A 893 -51.37 26.29 9.43
N LEU A 894 -51.26 26.35 10.77
CA LEU A 894 -52.05 25.49 11.67
C LEU A 894 -53.42 26.07 12.02
N ASN A 895 -53.69 27.29 11.56
CA ASN A 895 -55.03 27.85 11.51
C ASN A 895 -55.71 27.61 10.16
N TYR A 896 -55.07 26.90 9.23
CA TYR A 896 -55.63 26.49 7.93
C TYR A 896 -56.12 27.66 7.07
N ARG A 897 -55.41 28.79 7.13
CA ARG A 897 -55.79 30.05 6.49
C ARG A 897 -54.61 30.75 5.85
N VAL A 898 -54.90 31.56 4.85
CA VAL A 898 -54.01 32.64 4.39
C VAL A 898 -54.63 33.95 4.83
N ARG A 899 -53.90 34.70 5.65
CA ARG A 899 -54.32 35.99 6.23
C ARG A 899 -53.50 37.12 5.64
N MET A 900 -53.98 38.35 5.75
CA MET A 900 -53.35 39.54 5.20
C MET A 900 -53.41 40.68 6.20
N ILE A 901 -52.28 41.34 6.42
CA ILE A 901 -52.18 42.59 7.16
C ILE A 901 -52.34 43.74 6.16
N ASP A 902 -53.42 44.51 6.32
CA ASP A 902 -53.68 45.69 5.51
C ASP A 902 -52.72 46.80 5.96
N HIS A 903 -51.85 47.24 5.05
CA HIS A 903 -50.81 48.20 5.38
C HIS A 903 -51.36 49.60 5.71
N ALA A 904 -52.54 49.96 5.20
CA ALA A 904 -53.14 51.27 5.42
C ALA A 904 -53.81 51.37 6.81
N THR A 905 -54.39 50.27 7.30
CA THR A 905 -55.16 50.23 8.54
C THR A 905 -54.45 49.52 9.68
N GLY A 906 -53.49 48.64 9.38
CA GLY A 906 -52.82 47.76 10.35
C GLY A 906 -53.69 46.59 10.83
N PHE A 907 -54.83 46.34 10.17
CA PHE A 907 -55.75 45.27 10.54
C PHE A 907 -55.42 43.98 9.81
N ILE A 908 -55.73 42.84 10.43
CA ILE A 908 -55.54 41.52 9.83
C ILE A 908 -56.87 40.93 9.35
N HIS A 909 -56.86 40.33 8.16
CA HIS A 909 -58.04 39.76 7.50
C HIS A 909 -57.75 38.38 6.93
N THR A 910 -58.70 37.44 6.99
CA THR A 910 -58.60 36.18 6.24
C THR A 910 -58.92 36.41 4.77
N ILE A 911 -58.03 35.96 3.88
CA ILE A 911 -58.18 36.10 2.42
C ILE A 911 -58.52 34.76 1.76
N ALA A 912 -58.07 33.65 2.33
CA ALA A 912 -58.44 32.30 1.92
C ALA A 912 -58.42 31.33 3.09
N GLY A 913 -59.28 30.31 3.05
CA GLY A 913 -59.38 29.30 4.10
C GLY A 913 -60.53 29.56 5.08
N ASP A 914 -61.30 28.52 5.37
CA ASP A 914 -62.40 28.56 6.36
C ASP A 914 -61.95 28.15 7.78
N GLY A 915 -60.69 27.71 7.92
CA GLY A 915 -60.10 27.26 9.17
C GLY A 915 -60.32 25.80 9.54
N ARG A 916 -60.80 24.98 8.60
CA ARG A 916 -61.02 23.56 8.84
C ARG A 916 -60.03 22.73 8.03
N PRO A 917 -59.28 21.81 8.65
CA PRO A 917 -58.55 20.78 7.92
C PRO A 917 -59.59 19.76 7.43
N ALA A 918 -60.13 19.97 6.24
CA ALA A 918 -61.04 19.00 5.63
C ALA A 918 -60.23 18.05 4.75
N ASP A 919 -60.10 16.78 5.13
CA ASP A 919 -59.39 15.78 4.29
C ASP A 919 -60.23 15.30 3.09
N ASP A 920 -61.50 15.71 3.00
CA ASP A 920 -62.48 15.24 2.01
C ASP A 920 -62.75 16.29 0.90
N GLU A 921 -62.88 15.81 -0.34
CA GLU A 921 -63.39 16.61 -1.46
C GLU A 921 -64.88 16.99 -1.29
N PRO A 922 -65.33 18.17 -1.77
CA PRO A 922 -64.59 19.14 -2.59
C PRO A 922 -63.90 20.26 -1.79
N VAL A 923 -62.70 20.68 -2.20
CA VAL A 923 -61.92 21.76 -1.54
C VAL A 923 -62.38 23.21 -1.83
N GLY A 924 -63.53 23.38 -2.49
CA GLY A 924 -64.15 24.69 -2.74
C GLY A 924 -63.72 25.41 -4.03
N ASP A 925 -63.12 24.70 -4.99
CA ASP A 925 -62.70 25.30 -6.26
C ASP A 925 -63.86 25.95 -7.04
N GLY A 926 -63.61 27.15 -7.55
CA GLY A 926 -64.57 28.00 -8.23
C GLY A 926 -65.43 28.85 -7.30
N GLY A 927 -65.44 28.60 -5.98
CA GLY A 927 -66.16 29.38 -4.97
C GLY A 927 -65.36 30.59 -4.43
N PRO A 928 -65.93 31.36 -3.49
CA PRO A 928 -65.21 32.39 -2.74
C PRO A 928 -64.00 31.80 -1.99
N ALA A 929 -62.87 32.50 -2.00
CA ALA A 929 -61.64 31.98 -1.39
C ALA A 929 -61.73 31.76 0.13
N THR A 930 -62.50 32.59 0.83
CA THR A 930 -62.73 32.51 2.30
C THR A 930 -63.57 31.30 2.71
N ASP A 931 -64.34 30.74 1.79
CA ASP A 931 -65.22 29.58 2.06
C ASP A 931 -64.52 28.25 1.73
N ALA A 932 -63.30 28.32 1.21
CA ALA A 932 -62.60 27.17 0.68
C ALA A 932 -61.77 26.47 1.76
N HIS A 933 -61.68 25.14 1.70
CA HIS A 933 -60.88 24.38 2.65
C HIS A 933 -59.41 24.42 2.24
N LEU A 934 -58.54 24.91 3.12
CA LEU A 934 -57.08 24.79 3.01
C LEU A 934 -56.61 23.80 4.07
N ASN A 935 -55.51 23.09 3.80
CA ASN A 935 -54.93 22.15 4.74
C ASN A 935 -53.41 22.33 4.80
N MET A 936 -52.96 22.93 5.90
CA MET A 936 -51.60 23.37 6.15
C MET A 936 -51.05 24.18 4.97
N PRO A 937 -51.63 25.36 4.65
CA PRO A 937 -51.06 26.24 3.64
C PRO A 937 -49.63 26.57 4.07
N SER A 938 -48.67 26.13 3.28
CA SER A 938 -47.25 26.16 3.63
C SER A 938 -46.56 27.36 3.01
N ASP A 939 -47.11 27.95 1.96
CA ASP A 939 -46.53 29.10 1.27
C ASP A 939 -47.61 29.96 0.61
N VAL A 940 -47.30 31.24 0.45
CA VAL A 940 -48.16 32.22 -0.24
C VAL A 940 -47.28 33.14 -1.06
N GLU A 941 -47.66 33.40 -2.31
CA GLU A 941 -46.91 34.28 -3.20
C GLU A 941 -47.86 35.18 -4.00
N ILE A 942 -47.48 36.45 -4.17
CA ILE A 942 -48.30 37.45 -4.84
C ILE A 942 -47.75 37.71 -6.24
N ALA A 943 -48.54 37.35 -7.24
CA ALA A 943 -48.19 37.61 -8.63
C ALA A 943 -48.24 39.13 -8.93
N PRO A 944 -47.48 39.62 -9.94
CA PRO A 944 -47.48 41.05 -10.31
C PRO A 944 -48.84 41.63 -10.70
N ASN A 945 -49.80 40.78 -11.08
CA ASN A 945 -51.18 41.16 -11.41
C ASN A 945 -52.11 41.18 -10.17
N GLY A 946 -51.58 40.89 -8.98
CA GLY A 946 -52.31 40.84 -7.71
C GLY A 946 -52.90 39.47 -7.38
N ASP A 947 -52.81 38.47 -8.27
CA ASP A 947 -53.31 37.13 -7.98
C ASP A 947 -52.48 36.46 -6.88
N ILE A 948 -53.14 35.72 -6.00
CA ILE A 948 -52.51 35.08 -4.84
C ILE A 948 -52.36 33.60 -5.13
N TYR A 949 -51.15 33.07 -5.07
CA TYR A 949 -50.87 31.65 -5.19
C TYR A 949 -50.60 31.08 -3.80
N ILE A 950 -51.13 29.89 -3.52
CA ILE A 950 -51.08 29.26 -2.20
C ILE A 950 -50.61 27.82 -2.39
N ALA A 951 -49.55 27.43 -1.70
CA ALA A 951 -49.13 26.04 -1.59
C ALA A 951 -49.98 25.35 -0.52
N ASP A 952 -50.95 24.55 -0.96
CA ASP A 952 -51.90 23.84 -0.10
C ASP A 952 -51.36 22.44 0.17
N MET A 953 -50.39 22.38 1.10
CA MET A 953 -49.44 21.27 1.23
C MET A 953 -50.13 19.93 1.43
N HIS A 954 -51.05 19.82 2.39
CA HIS A 954 -51.69 18.56 2.70
C HIS A 954 -52.79 18.18 1.70
N HIS A 955 -53.39 19.16 1.00
CA HIS A 955 -54.25 18.90 -0.15
C HIS A 955 -53.52 18.58 -1.45
N GLN A 956 -52.19 18.51 -1.45
CA GLN A 956 -51.40 18.09 -2.63
C GLN A 956 -51.63 19.00 -3.86
N ARG A 957 -51.84 20.30 -3.62
CA ARG A 957 -52.24 21.28 -4.64
C ARG A 957 -51.53 22.61 -4.49
N VAL A 958 -51.41 23.32 -5.60
CA VAL A 958 -51.20 24.77 -5.61
C VAL A 958 -52.48 25.43 -6.08
N ARG A 959 -52.98 26.36 -5.26
CA ARG A 959 -54.25 27.07 -5.43
C ARG A 959 -53.95 28.51 -5.87
N LYS A 960 -54.88 29.12 -6.59
CA LYS A 960 -54.85 30.51 -7.03
C LYS A 960 -56.13 31.21 -6.61
N VAL A 961 -56.01 32.34 -5.91
CA VAL A 961 -57.10 33.30 -5.69
C VAL A 961 -56.98 34.42 -6.71
N ASP A 962 -58.03 34.61 -7.49
CA ASP A 962 -58.14 35.70 -8.45
C ASP A 962 -58.38 37.03 -7.71
N ALA A 963 -57.52 38.03 -7.97
CA ALA A 963 -57.53 39.29 -7.24
C ALA A 963 -58.84 40.08 -7.39
N GLY A 964 -59.45 40.02 -8.57
CA GLY A 964 -60.64 40.79 -8.91
C GLY A 964 -61.94 40.13 -8.45
N THR A 965 -62.06 38.82 -8.66
CA THR A 965 -63.28 38.06 -8.34
C THR A 965 -63.27 37.45 -6.94
N ARG A 966 -62.11 37.39 -6.29
CA ARG A 966 -61.89 36.71 -4.98
C ARG A 966 -62.29 35.24 -4.99
N ARG A 967 -62.23 34.59 -6.16
CA ARG A 967 -62.50 33.15 -6.32
C ARG A 967 -61.23 32.34 -6.30
N ILE A 968 -61.26 31.17 -5.66
CA ILE A 968 -60.12 30.25 -5.59
C ILE A 968 -60.26 29.12 -6.62
N THR A 969 -59.15 28.71 -7.22
CA THR A 969 -59.07 27.60 -8.19
C THR A 969 -57.76 26.83 -8.06
N THR A 970 -57.73 25.54 -8.36
CA THR A 970 -56.49 24.76 -8.43
C THR A 970 -55.76 25.03 -9.76
N VAL A 971 -54.46 25.35 -9.67
CA VAL A 971 -53.59 25.59 -10.84
C VAL A 971 -52.55 24.49 -11.04
N ALA A 972 -52.22 23.73 -10.01
CA ALA A 972 -51.35 22.55 -10.08
C ALA A 972 -51.72 21.52 -9.03
N GLY A 973 -51.58 20.23 -9.34
CA GLY A 973 -51.90 19.14 -8.43
C GLY A 973 -53.35 18.66 -8.56
N SER A 974 -53.54 17.34 -8.54
CA SER A 974 -54.85 16.67 -8.66
C SER A 974 -55.50 16.39 -7.31
N GLY A 975 -54.82 16.69 -6.20
CA GLY A 975 -55.21 16.27 -4.85
C GLY A 975 -54.74 14.87 -4.47
N ARG A 976 -54.18 14.12 -5.42
CA ARG A 976 -53.62 12.79 -5.13
C ARG A 976 -52.15 12.90 -4.80
N TRP A 977 -51.78 12.36 -3.64
CA TRP A 977 -50.38 12.14 -3.29
C TRP A 977 -49.71 11.25 -4.34
N GLY A 978 -48.62 11.72 -4.94
CA GLY A 978 -47.88 10.95 -5.94
C GLY A 978 -46.90 11.81 -6.70
N ARG A 979 -46.36 11.26 -7.81
CA ARG A 979 -45.31 11.93 -8.60
C ARG A 979 -45.51 11.95 -10.12
N THR A 980 -46.65 11.49 -10.63
CA THR A 980 -46.95 11.38 -12.06
C THR A 980 -47.52 12.67 -12.66
N GLY A 981 -47.50 12.81 -13.99
CA GLY A 981 -48.19 13.88 -14.73
C GLY A 981 -47.28 14.91 -15.42
N ASP A 982 -45.95 14.79 -15.27
CA ASP A 982 -45.00 15.65 -15.97
C ASP A 982 -45.18 15.55 -17.50
N GLY A 983 -45.18 16.70 -18.18
CA GLY A 983 -45.49 16.85 -19.61
C GLY A 983 -46.99 16.94 -19.92
N GLY A 984 -47.88 16.78 -18.93
CA GLY A 984 -49.33 16.99 -19.04
C GLY A 984 -49.82 18.29 -18.39
N ARG A 985 -51.15 18.47 -18.28
CA ARG A 985 -51.74 19.64 -17.61
C ARG A 985 -51.38 19.63 -16.12
N GLY A 986 -51.01 20.78 -15.57
CA GLY A 986 -50.60 20.90 -14.17
C GLY A 986 -51.65 20.44 -13.17
N THR A 987 -52.93 20.68 -13.45
CA THR A 987 -54.07 20.25 -12.62
C THR A 987 -54.27 18.74 -12.55
N ASP A 988 -53.75 17.99 -13.53
CA ASP A 988 -53.92 16.53 -13.59
C ASP A 988 -52.74 15.80 -12.93
N ALA A 989 -51.64 16.52 -12.64
CA ALA A 989 -50.45 15.92 -12.04
C ALA A 989 -50.65 15.61 -10.56
N SER A 990 -50.00 14.57 -10.06
CA SER A 990 -49.95 14.26 -8.63
C SER A 990 -48.70 14.91 -8.02
N LEU A 991 -48.91 15.71 -6.98
CA LEU A 991 -47.86 16.31 -6.15
C LEU A 991 -47.78 15.56 -4.81
N ALA A 992 -46.70 15.74 -4.07
CA ALA A 992 -46.51 15.20 -2.73
C ALA A 992 -45.97 16.30 -1.81
N GLY A 993 -46.88 17.03 -1.17
CA GLY A 993 -46.63 18.16 -0.29
C GLY A 993 -45.97 19.32 -1.03
N PRO A 994 -46.68 20.06 -1.91
CA PRO A 994 -46.12 21.31 -2.41
C PRO A 994 -45.82 22.22 -1.21
N ALA A 995 -44.54 22.43 -0.91
CA ALA A 995 -44.11 23.17 0.28
C ALA A 995 -43.86 24.63 -0.05
N GLY A 996 -43.21 24.94 -1.16
CA GLY A 996 -42.85 26.30 -1.55
C GLY A 996 -43.18 26.61 -3.00
N ILE A 997 -43.46 27.88 -3.30
CA ILE A 997 -43.83 28.35 -4.64
C ILE A 997 -43.11 29.65 -5.01
N ALA A 998 -42.84 29.83 -6.30
CA ALA A 998 -42.36 31.11 -6.84
C ALA A 998 -43.07 31.42 -8.16
N VAL A 999 -43.62 32.63 -8.29
CA VAL A 999 -44.36 33.05 -9.48
C VAL A 999 -43.52 34.02 -10.29
N VAL A 1000 -43.09 33.58 -11.48
CA VAL A 1000 -42.13 34.33 -12.30
C VAL A 1000 -42.79 34.80 -13.60
N PRO A 1001 -42.91 36.12 -13.82
CA PRO A 1001 -43.36 36.65 -15.10
C PRO A 1001 -42.27 36.57 -16.17
N ASP A 1002 -42.65 36.22 -17.40
CA ASP A 1002 -41.81 36.44 -18.58
C ASP A 1002 -41.88 37.90 -19.06
N THR A 1003 -41.09 38.25 -20.07
CA THR A 1003 -41.05 39.62 -20.63
C THR A 1003 -42.37 40.05 -21.29
N ALA A 1004 -43.28 39.10 -21.57
CA ALA A 1004 -44.62 39.36 -22.11
C ALA A 1004 -45.70 39.38 -21.01
N GLY A 1005 -45.32 39.26 -19.73
CA GLY A 1005 -46.23 39.24 -18.58
C GLY A 1005 -46.93 37.89 -18.34
N ARG A 1006 -46.52 36.82 -19.01
CA ARG A 1006 -47.05 35.48 -18.78
C ARG A 1006 -46.32 34.82 -17.62
N LEU A 1007 -47.06 34.15 -16.74
CA LEU A 1007 -46.51 33.63 -15.49
C LEU A 1007 -46.05 32.17 -15.63
N THR A 1008 -44.90 31.86 -15.05
CA THR A 1008 -44.43 30.49 -14.79
C THR A 1008 -44.41 30.28 -13.28
N LEU A 1009 -45.07 29.23 -12.82
CA LEU A 1009 -45.13 28.86 -11.41
C LEU A 1009 -44.10 27.75 -11.13
N TYR A 1010 -43.14 28.00 -10.26
CA TYR A 1010 -42.24 26.98 -9.72
C TYR A 1010 -42.77 26.43 -8.41
N ILE A 1011 -42.62 25.13 -8.20
CA ILE A 1011 -43.23 24.38 -7.09
C ILE A 1011 -42.16 23.47 -6.49
N ALA A 1012 -41.88 23.66 -5.21
CA ALA A 1012 -41.10 22.74 -4.39
C ALA A 1012 -41.99 21.55 -3.98
N ASP A 1013 -41.83 20.43 -4.67
CA ASP A 1013 -42.59 19.20 -4.46
C ASP A 1013 -41.88 18.36 -3.39
N TYR A 1014 -42.10 18.75 -2.13
CA TYR A 1014 -41.28 18.44 -0.96
C TYR A 1014 -41.00 16.96 -0.78
N TYR A 1015 -42.03 16.13 -0.65
CA TYR A 1015 -41.86 14.69 -0.39
C TYR A 1015 -41.40 13.90 -1.62
N ASN A 1016 -41.50 14.49 -2.81
CA ASN A 1016 -40.97 13.90 -4.03
C ASN A 1016 -39.51 14.25 -4.29
N GLY A 1017 -38.91 15.15 -3.51
CA GLY A 1017 -37.52 15.57 -3.66
C GLY A 1017 -37.26 16.28 -5.00
N ARG A 1018 -38.21 17.09 -5.46
CA ARG A 1018 -38.18 17.71 -6.80
C ARG A 1018 -38.65 19.16 -6.79
N VAL A 1019 -38.23 19.88 -7.82
CA VAL A 1019 -38.85 21.16 -8.17
C VAL A 1019 -39.49 21.02 -9.55
N ARG A 1020 -40.76 21.41 -9.65
CA ARG A 1020 -41.55 21.38 -10.88
C ARG A 1020 -41.92 22.79 -11.31
N ALA A 1021 -42.17 22.99 -12.58
CA ALA A 1021 -42.62 24.26 -13.13
C ALA A 1021 -43.89 24.07 -13.97
N VAL A 1022 -44.91 24.89 -13.73
CA VAL A 1022 -46.09 25.02 -14.60
C VAL A 1022 -45.89 26.26 -15.46
N GLY A 1023 -45.70 26.04 -16.76
CA GLY A 1023 -45.51 27.13 -17.72
C GLY A 1023 -46.82 27.87 -18.05
N PRO A 1024 -46.75 28.97 -18.83
CA PRO A 1024 -47.93 29.69 -19.30
C PRO A 1024 -48.91 28.84 -20.14
N ASP A 1025 -48.42 27.72 -20.68
CA ASP A 1025 -49.22 26.74 -21.41
C ASP A 1025 -50.05 25.82 -20.49
N GLY A 1026 -49.89 25.96 -19.17
CA GLY A 1026 -50.53 25.12 -18.16
C GLY A 1026 -49.92 23.72 -18.08
N ILE A 1027 -48.76 23.48 -18.70
CA ILE A 1027 -48.07 22.18 -18.68
C ILE A 1027 -47.05 22.16 -17.56
N ILE A 1028 -47.10 21.11 -16.73
CA ILE A 1028 -46.15 20.90 -15.63
C ILE A 1028 -44.92 20.11 -16.11
N ARG A 1029 -43.73 20.51 -15.67
CA ARG A 1029 -42.45 19.94 -16.06
C ARG A 1029 -41.54 19.78 -14.85
N ASP A 1030 -40.76 18.70 -14.80
CA ASP A 1030 -39.70 18.52 -13.82
C ASP A 1030 -38.43 19.27 -14.26
N ILE A 1031 -38.10 20.35 -13.55
CA ILE A 1031 -36.93 21.19 -13.87
C ILE A 1031 -35.61 20.66 -13.29
N GLY A 1032 -35.67 19.72 -12.34
CA GLY A 1032 -34.47 19.05 -11.82
C GLY A 1032 -33.85 18.07 -12.82
N SER A 1033 -34.67 17.56 -13.75
CA SER A 1033 -34.25 16.59 -14.77
C SER A 1033 -33.33 17.16 -15.86
N GLU A 1034 -33.41 18.48 -16.14
CA GLU A 1034 -32.54 19.16 -17.11
C GLU A 1034 -31.12 19.44 -16.58
N GLY A 1035 -30.86 19.16 -15.29
CA GLY A 1035 -29.62 19.53 -14.60
C GLY A 1035 -29.21 18.66 -13.39
N ARG A 1036 -29.31 17.32 -13.48
CA ARG A 1036 -28.58 16.32 -12.64
C ARG A 1036 -28.55 16.50 -11.10
N LEU A 1037 -29.44 17.28 -10.49
CA LEU A 1037 -29.47 17.48 -9.03
C LEU A 1037 -30.75 16.87 -8.45
N THR A 1038 -30.61 15.77 -7.74
CA THR A 1038 -31.66 15.24 -6.85
C THR A 1038 -31.69 16.08 -5.57
N PHE A 1039 -32.86 16.62 -5.24
CA PHE A 1039 -33.14 17.26 -3.95
C PHE A 1039 -33.57 16.21 -2.94
N GLY A 1040 -33.30 16.45 -1.66
CA GLY A 1040 -33.80 15.58 -0.60
C GLY A 1040 -35.23 15.97 -0.23
N ALA A 1041 -35.42 17.21 0.21
CA ALA A 1041 -36.71 17.77 0.61
C ALA A 1041 -36.72 19.28 0.35
N PRO A 1042 -36.99 19.72 -0.89
CA PRO A 1042 -37.00 21.14 -1.22
C PRO A 1042 -38.19 21.80 -0.52
N THR A 1043 -37.90 22.72 0.41
CA THR A 1043 -38.90 23.41 1.24
C THR A 1043 -39.40 24.68 0.58
N ARG A 1044 -38.49 25.45 -0.03
CA ARG A 1044 -38.78 26.78 -0.57
C ARG A 1044 -38.04 27.03 -1.87
N VAL A 1045 -38.63 27.89 -2.71
CA VAL A 1045 -38.03 28.33 -3.98
C VAL A 1045 -38.20 29.84 -4.13
N ALA A 1046 -37.18 30.51 -4.65
CA ALA A 1046 -37.23 31.95 -4.97
C ALA A 1046 -36.50 32.25 -6.27
N TYR A 1047 -37.00 33.18 -7.06
CA TYR A 1047 -36.39 33.53 -8.34
C TYR A 1047 -35.49 34.75 -8.20
N ALA A 1048 -34.23 34.62 -8.61
CA ALA A 1048 -33.28 35.72 -8.70
C ALA A 1048 -33.22 36.28 -10.13
N PRO A 1049 -33.95 37.37 -10.45
CA PRO A 1049 -34.03 37.89 -11.81
C PRO A 1049 -32.68 38.34 -12.37
N LEU A 1050 -31.82 38.91 -11.52
CA LEU A 1050 -30.52 39.45 -11.93
C LEU A 1050 -29.45 38.36 -12.18
N ARG A 1051 -29.70 37.11 -11.74
CA ARG A 1051 -28.86 35.94 -12.03
C ARG A 1051 -29.54 34.96 -13.00
N ALA A 1052 -30.80 35.21 -13.37
CA ALA A 1052 -31.66 34.26 -14.10
C ALA A 1052 -31.60 32.85 -13.47
N SER A 1053 -31.67 32.79 -12.15
CA SER A 1053 -31.53 31.54 -11.39
C SER A 1053 -32.65 31.38 -10.36
N LEU A 1054 -33.16 30.16 -10.24
CA LEU A 1054 -34.05 29.75 -9.16
C LEU A 1054 -33.22 29.24 -7.99
N TRP A 1055 -33.38 29.86 -6.84
CA TRP A 1055 -32.80 29.44 -5.57
C TRP A 1055 -33.74 28.48 -4.88
N ILE A 1056 -33.20 27.39 -4.36
CA ILE A 1056 -33.95 26.32 -3.71
C ILE A 1056 -33.33 26.04 -2.35
N ALA A 1057 -34.14 26.10 -1.31
CA ALA A 1057 -33.77 25.60 0.01
C ALA A 1057 -34.10 24.09 0.09
N ASP A 1058 -33.10 23.28 0.41
CA ASP A 1058 -33.21 21.82 0.52
C ASP A 1058 -32.88 21.40 1.95
N SER A 1059 -33.91 21.37 2.78
CA SER A 1059 -33.77 21.29 4.24
C SER A 1059 -33.14 19.98 4.70
N SER A 1060 -33.53 18.85 4.11
CA SER A 1060 -32.99 17.53 4.48
C SER A 1060 -31.51 17.32 4.15
N LEU A 1061 -30.94 18.18 3.30
CA LEU A 1061 -29.53 18.16 2.91
C LEU A 1061 -28.78 19.41 3.39
N ASP A 1062 -29.40 20.21 4.28
CA ASP A 1062 -28.80 21.38 4.92
C ASP A 1062 -28.13 22.34 3.93
N ARG A 1063 -28.77 22.60 2.78
CA ARG A 1063 -28.16 23.36 1.68
C ARG A 1063 -29.14 24.25 0.93
N LEU A 1064 -28.57 25.27 0.29
CA LEU A 1064 -29.20 26.08 -0.74
C LEU A 1064 -28.59 25.71 -2.11
N VAL A 1065 -29.40 25.73 -3.15
CA VAL A 1065 -28.99 25.42 -4.53
C VAL A 1065 -29.49 26.52 -5.46
N ALA A 1066 -28.61 27.11 -6.27
CA ALA A 1066 -29.00 28.07 -7.31
C ALA A 1066 -29.00 27.40 -8.70
N LEU A 1067 -30.20 27.06 -9.20
CA LEU A 1067 -30.39 26.49 -10.53
C LEU A 1067 -30.54 27.60 -11.59
N PRO A 1068 -29.72 27.66 -12.64
CA PRO A 1068 -29.97 28.59 -13.75
C PRO A 1068 -31.24 28.19 -14.51
N VAL A 1069 -32.13 29.15 -14.76
CA VAL A 1069 -33.40 28.92 -15.47
C VAL A 1069 -33.48 29.81 -16.70
N ARG A 1070 -33.83 29.23 -17.84
CA ARG A 1070 -33.97 29.97 -19.11
C ARG A 1070 -35.31 30.68 -19.14
N THR A 1071 -35.32 31.98 -18.97
CA THR A 1071 -36.41 32.82 -19.47
C THR A 1071 -36.24 32.94 -20.99
N GLU A 1072 -37.25 32.55 -21.78
CA GLU A 1072 -37.20 32.63 -23.24
C GLU A 1072 -37.03 34.09 -23.68
N THR A 1073 -35.79 34.51 -23.89
CA THR A 1073 -35.47 35.70 -24.67
C THR A 1073 -35.58 35.32 -26.14
N THR A 1074 -36.79 35.42 -26.69
CA THR A 1074 -37.06 35.10 -28.09
C THR A 1074 -36.25 36.02 -29.03
N SER A 1075 -35.45 35.41 -29.90
CA SER A 1075 -35.29 35.88 -31.28
C SER A 1075 -35.86 34.78 -32.18
N PRO A 1076 -36.94 35.02 -32.95
CA PRO A 1076 -37.55 33.99 -33.77
C PRO A 1076 -36.64 33.69 -34.96
N GLN A 1077 -35.87 32.60 -34.91
CA GLN A 1077 -35.27 32.05 -36.12
C GLN A 1077 -36.36 31.38 -36.95
N VAL A 1078 -36.69 32.02 -38.06
CA VAL A 1078 -37.49 31.49 -39.16
C VAL A 1078 -36.92 30.13 -39.58
N ARG A 1079 -37.61 29.03 -39.22
CA ARG A 1079 -37.33 27.71 -39.79
C ARG A 1079 -37.69 27.72 -41.28
N ARG A 1080 -36.69 27.58 -42.15
CA ARG A 1080 -36.91 27.17 -43.54
C ARG A 1080 -37.45 25.72 -43.57
N PRO A 1081 -38.44 25.39 -44.41
CA PRO A 1081 -38.94 24.04 -44.53
C PRO A 1081 -37.91 23.12 -45.20
N ALA A 1082 -37.82 21.88 -44.72
CA ALA A 1082 -36.93 20.84 -45.24
C ALA A 1082 -37.37 20.37 -46.64
N PRO A 1083 -36.43 20.03 -47.55
CA PRO A 1083 -36.77 19.49 -48.86
C PRO A 1083 -37.24 18.03 -48.76
N SER A 1084 -38.25 17.69 -49.55
CA SER A 1084 -38.85 16.36 -49.65
C SER A 1084 -37.87 15.29 -50.19
N PRO A 1085 -38.00 14.01 -49.79
CA PRO A 1085 -37.11 12.95 -50.26
C PRO A 1085 -37.40 12.56 -51.72
N PRO A 1086 -36.38 12.16 -52.51
CA PRO A 1086 -36.59 11.73 -53.89
C PRO A 1086 -37.20 10.33 -53.98
N ALA A 1087 -38.15 10.18 -54.91
CA ALA A 1087 -38.80 8.92 -55.25
C ALA A 1087 -37.80 7.90 -55.82
N LYS A 1088 -37.83 6.66 -55.31
CA LYS A 1088 -37.17 5.50 -55.93
C LYS A 1088 -38.05 4.94 -57.05
N VAL A 1089 -37.53 4.92 -58.27
CA VAL A 1089 -37.96 4.01 -59.34
C VAL A 1089 -36.80 3.03 -59.62
N ARG A 1090 -37.19 1.77 -59.80
CA ARG A 1090 -36.43 0.51 -59.87
C ARG A 1090 -35.17 0.52 -60.74
N ASN A 1091 -34.10 -0.13 -60.27
CA ASN A 1091 -33.81 -1.55 -60.53
C ASN A 1091 -32.93 -2.14 -59.44
#